data_AF-A0A6M0JB31-F1
#
_entry.id   AF-A0A6M0JB31-F1
#
_cell.length_a   1.000
_cell.length_b   1.000
_cell.length_c   1.000
_cell.angle_alpha   90.00
_cell.angle_beta   90.00
_cell.angle_gamma   90.00
#
_symmetry.space_group_name_H-M   'P 1'
#
loop_
_entity.id
_entity.type
_entity.pdbx_description
1 polymer ?
#
loop_
_entity_poly.entity_id
_entity_poly.type
_entity_poly.pdbx_seq_one_letter_code
_entity_poly.pdbx_strand_id
1 'polypeptide(L)'
;MTNDLQIQLSWEEPATGERREPRLNIPIAFGREFPRLPAELRGMRVSRMLLNSNEVSRYHALIDWEQDQLVVIDQGSVNGVYVNGKQQTRSVLANGDTLQIGPYVITVKFGASVSEPDTSPPSTIHFNANTNLPDPTLPVAQPLTPLASNFPPLAFQSENVAVQALHATGLSVDESDYLAIGAGLGSFVWADLLRLSGVRADKIVALGLEAEPYARYKRLCLNSQIPLYERLRSNSDSCPDNIWGWPSYALREAWRDCSKGQINSALKYLWQVFAEPTFAETYTPRAGNVFDSIDREAKRIGWNQIYRYGRVRAIRKTDDGRYCVAYSRAPGNYAFLVTRYLHLATGYPAIQFLPDLQAYREKYQDFKSVVNAYEAHDHVYEQLERQGGTVLIRGRGIVASRIIQRIYEARKRNRNIAVLHLMRSPKPQGNKFQNTQRLVKNHYEFQPFNWPKACWGGELRAMLEKATPDERKRLLADWGGTTTADRQDWQQITAQGISEGWYQITFGEVLDVERDAQNRTITSIREQSFGEIKLLADFIVDATGLDAKVDANPLIADLVKHYNLPVNHLGRLTVANNFELVEMRSGKGQMYAAGAITLGGPYAAVDSFLGLQYAALVAVDGLAATRATGINRLNTISSFRQWLKWVLNQSP
;
A
#
# COMPACT_ATOMS: atom_id res chain seq x y z
N MET A 1 13.69 -27.40 -17.75
CA MET A 1 14.84 -26.51 -17.48
C MET A 1 15.20 -25.94 -18.85
N THR A 2 14.73 -24.77 -19.27
CA THR A 2 15.18 -23.41 -18.93
C THR A 2 14.14 -22.40 -19.47
N ASN A 3 13.07 -22.08 -18.72
CA ASN A 3 11.99 -21.20 -19.22
C ASN A 3 11.71 -19.93 -18.40
N ASP A 4 12.47 -19.64 -17.35
CA ASP A 4 12.26 -18.48 -16.46
C ASP A 4 13.42 -17.47 -16.47
N LEU A 5 14.31 -17.50 -17.47
CA LEU A 5 15.42 -16.54 -17.56
C LEU A 5 14.94 -15.25 -18.23
N GLN A 6 14.69 -14.23 -17.39
CA GLN A 6 14.42 -12.86 -17.84
C GLN A 6 15.71 -12.15 -18.25
N ILE A 7 15.66 -11.45 -19.38
CA ILE A 7 16.75 -10.59 -19.85
C ILE A 7 16.43 -9.15 -19.49
N GLN A 8 17.37 -8.50 -18.80
CA GLN A 8 17.30 -7.06 -18.57
C GLN A 8 18.00 -6.34 -19.72
N LEU A 9 17.28 -5.45 -20.38
CA LEU A 9 17.82 -4.53 -21.37
C LEU A 9 17.94 -3.15 -20.74
N SER A 10 18.99 -2.39 -21.04
CA SER A 10 19.18 -1.02 -20.55
C SER A 10 19.66 -0.11 -21.66
N TRP A 11 18.99 1.03 -21.89
CA TRP A 11 19.44 2.07 -22.82
C TRP A 11 18.93 3.45 -22.41
N GLU A 12 19.48 4.49 -23.01
CA GLU A 12 18.96 5.86 -22.95
C GLU A 12 18.14 6.13 -24.22
N GLU A 13 16.90 6.58 -24.07
CA GLU A 13 15.99 6.81 -25.19
C GLU A 13 16.48 7.98 -26.07
N PRO A 14 16.87 7.75 -27.35
CA PRO A 14 17.53 8.77 -28.16
C PRO A 14 16.73 10.07 -28.34
N ALA A 15 15.41 10.00 -28.30
CA ALA A 15 14.54 11.17 -28.46
C ALA A 15 14.33 11.99 -27.17
N THR A 16 14.52 11.40 -25.99
CA THR A 16 14.09 12.02 -24.71
C THR A 16 15.17 12.06 -23.63
N GLY A 17 16.25 11.28 -23.76
CA GLY A 17 17.25 11.10 -22.71
C GLY A 17 16.76 10.26 -21.52
N GLU A 18 15.56 9.69 -21.56
CA GLU A 18 15.02 8.85 -20.48
C GLU A 18 15.73 7.49 -20.45
N ARG A 19 16.20 7.07 -19.28
CA ARG A 19 16.78 5.74 -19.09
C ARG A 19 15.69 4.66 -19.04
N ARG A 20 15.78 3.65 -19.90
CA ARG A 20 14.84 2.54 -20.06
C ARG A 20 15.49 1.23 -19.61
N GLU A 21 14.84 0.49 -18.71
CA GLU A 21 15.39 -0.77 -18.17
C GLU A 21 14.37 -1.94 -18.11
N PRO A 22 13.76 -2.38 -19.23
CA PRO A 22 12.77 -3.47 -19.19
C PRO A 22 13.41 -4.84 -18.93
N ARG A 23 12.67 -5.68 -18.21
CA ARG A 23 12.95 -7.12 -18.04
C ARG A 23 11.96 -7.91 -18.86
N LEU A 24 12.45 -8.74 -19.79
CA LEU A 24 11.64 -9.43 -20.78
C LEU A 24 11.95 -10.93 -20.83
N ASN A 25 10.92 -11.71 -21.15
CA ASN A 25 11.07 -13.14 -21.44
C ASN A 25 11.51 -13.33 -22.89
N ILE A 26 12.36 -14.32 -23.14
CA ILE A 26 12.76 -14.76 -24.48
C ILE A 26 11.66 -15.65 -25.06
N PRO A 27 11.31 -15.54 -26.35
CA PRO A 27 11.93 -14.71 -27.40
C PRO A 27 11.57 -13.21 -27.36
N ILE A 28 12.53 -12.34 -27.73
CA ILE A 28 12.33 -10.87 -27.84
C ILE A 28 12.49 -10.41 -29.28
N ALA A 29 11.45 -9.80 -29.86
CA ALA A 29 11.47 -9.22 -31.20
C ALA A 29 11.55 -7.69 -31.16
N PHE A 30 12.44 -7.09 -31.95
CA PHE A 30 12.63 -5.65 -32.08
C PHE A 30 12.16 -5.16 -33.45
N GLY A 31 11.54 -3.98 -33.49
CA GLY A 31 11.25 -3.29 -34.75
C GLY A 31 10.44 -2.03 -34.53
N ARG A 32 10.11 -1.32 -35.61
CA ARG A 32 9.31 -0.08 -35.54
C ARG A 32 7.81 -0.25 -35.74
N GLU A 33 7.35 -1.40 -36.25
CA GLU A 33 5.92 -1.65 -36.54
C GLU A 33 5.41 -2.87 -35.76
N PHE A 34 4.56 -2.63 -34.75
CA PHE A 34 4.05 -3.69 -33.87
C PHE A 34 3.36 -4.86 -34.60
N PRO A 35 2.54 -4.63 -35.65
CA PRO A 35 1.88 -5.72 -36.38
C PRO A 35 2.84 -6.62 -37.16
N ARG A 36 4.08 -6.17 -37.40
CA ARG A 36 5.12 -6.94 -38.11
C ARG A 36 5.98 -7.78 -37.19
N LEU A 37 5.87 -7.57 -35.87
CA LEU A 37 6.56 -8.37 -34.87
C LEU A 37 5.71 -9.62 -34.55
N PRO A 38 6.29 -10.84 -34.60
CA PRO A 38 5.56 -12.07 -34.34
C PRO A 38 4.97 -12.03 -32.91
N ALA A 39 3.71 -12.46 -32.77
CA ALA A 39 3.07 -12.56 -31.45
C ALA A 39 3.49 -13.84 -30.71
N GLU A 40 3.74 -14.90 -31.49
CA GLU A 40 4.18 -16.21 -31.01
C GLU A 40 5.29 -16.75 -31.90
N LEU A 41 6.24 -17.45 -31.29
CA LEU A 41 7.33 -18.14 -31.97
C LEU A 41 7.52 -19.49 -31.27
N ARG A 42 7.42 -20.59 -32.02
CA ARG A 42 7.54 -21.97 -31.49
C ARG A 42 6.58 -22.25 -30.32
N GLY A 43 5.35 -21.72 -30.38
CA GLY A 43 4.33 -21.88 -29.33
C GLY A 43 4.59 -21.05 -28.06
N MET A 44 5.65 -20.21 -28.05
CA MET A 44 5.97 -19.30 -26.96
C MET A 44 5.55 -17.88 -27.31
N ARG A 45 5.03 -17.14 -26.33
CA ARG A 45 4.70 -15.72 -26.49
C ARG A 45 5.97 -14.89 -26.67
N VAL A 46 6.01 -14.06 -27.70
CA VAL A 46 7.15 -13.18 -28.00
C VAL A 46 6.99 -11.84 -27.27
N SER A 47 8.05 -11.42 -26.58
CA SER A 47 8.18 -10.06 -26.06
C SER A 47 8.47 -9.10 -27.22
N ARG A 48 7.54 -8.18 -27.52
CA ARG A 48 7.64 -7.28 -28.69
C ARG A 48 8.10 -5.89 -28.27
N MET A 49 9.30 -5.50 -28.66
CA MET A 49 9.91 -4.20 -28.35
C MET A 49 9.81 -3.26 -29.55
N LEU A 50 9.16 -2.12 -29.35
CA LEU A 50 9.10 -1.05 -30.33
C LEU A 50 10.24 -0.06 -30.15
N LEU A 51 11.00 0.14 -31.22
CA LEU A 51 12.05 1.17 -31.30
C LEU A 51 11.62 2.21 -32.34
N ASN A 52 11.31 3.41 -31.89
CA ASN A 52 10.74 4.47 -32.70
C ASN A 52 11.84 5.27 -33.42
N SER A 53 12.39 4.73 -34.49
CA SER A 53 13.30 5.44 -35.40
C SER A 53 13.14 4.93 -36.83
N ASN A 54 13.31 5.83 -37.81
CA ASN A 54 13.30 5.46 -39.23
C ASN A 54 14.50 4.58 -39.63
N GLU A 55 15.54 4.55 -38.79
CA GLU A 55 16.70 3.66 -38.97
C GLU A 55 16.43 2.22 -38.52
N VAL A 56 15.27 1.97 -37.90
CA VAL A 56 14.88 0.63 -37.45
C VAL A 56 13.91 0.01 -38.46
N SER A 57 14.22 -1.17 -39.00
CA SER A 57 13.29 -1.96 -39.81
C SER A 57 11.99 -2.31 -39.08
N ARG A 58 10.93 -2.61 -39.86
CA ARG A 58 9.60 -2.96 -39.35
C ARG A 58 9.65 -4.16 -38.39
N TYR A 59 10.42 -5.18 -38.77
CA TYR A 59 10.92 -6.24 -37.93
C TYR A 59 12.44 -6.27 -38.17
N HIS A 60 13.22 -6.01 -37.12
CA HIS A 60 14.64 -5.69 -37.23
C HIS A 60 15.51 -6.82 -36.70
N ALA A 61 15.27 -7.25 -35.47
CA ALA A 61 16.10 -8.25 -34.81
C ALA A 61 15.25 -9.15 -33.91
N LEU A 62 15.77 -10.35 -33.66
CA LEU A 62 15.21 -11.32 -32.73
C LEU A 62 16.32 -11.77 -31.77
N ILE A 63 16.03 -11.73 -30.46
CA ILE A 63 16.84 -12.45 -29.47
C ILE A 63 16.10 -13.72 -29.10
N ASP A 64 16.77 -14.86 -29.20
CA ASP A 64 16.21 -16.17 -28.93
C ASP A 64 17.24 -17.13 -28.32
N TRP A 65 16.75 -18.23 -27.73
CA TRP A 65 17.58 -19.36 -27.32
C TRP A 65 17.77 -20.34 -28.48
N GLU A 66 19.03 -20.62 -28.78
CA GLU A 66 19.46 -21.64 -29.73
C GLU A 66 20.60 -22.45 -29.11
N GLN A 67 20.44 -23.78 -29.02
CA GLN A 67 21.48 -24.69 -28.49
C GLN A 67 22.06 -24.25 -27.13
N ASP A 68 21.19 -23.86 -26.19
CA ASP A 68 21.54 -23.33 -24.86
C ASP A 68 22.41 -22.07 -24.86
N GLN A 69 22.43 -21.33 -25.97
CA GLN A 69 23.06 -20.02 -26.09
C GLN A 69 22.04 -18.94 -26.44
N LEU A 70 22.23 -17.76 -25.85
CA LEU A 70 21.44 -16.60 -26.19
C LEU A 70 21.99 -15.98 -27.47
N VAL A 71 21.17 -15.90 -28.51
CA VAL A 71 21.61 -15.44 -29.82
C VAL A 71 20.74 -14.26 -30.26
N VAL A 72 21.38 -13.23 -30.83
CA VAL A 72 20.70 -12.19 -31.59
C VAL A 72 20.81 -12.47 -33.08
N ILE A 73 19.69 -12.37 -33.79
CA ILE A 73 19.54 -12.66 -35.21
C ILE A 73 18.96 -11.42 -35.90
N ASP A 74 19.69 -10.87 -36.87
CA ASP A 74 19.19 -9.83 -37.75
C ASP A 74 18.15 -10.41 -38.72
N GLN A 75 17.00 -9.74 -38.84
CA GLN A 75 15.84 -10.22 -39.61
C GLN A 75 15.82 -9.62 -41.03
N GLY A 76 17.01 -9.38 -41.59
CA GLY A 76 17.19 -8.69 -42.88
C GLY A 76 16.95 -7.20 -42.76
N SER A 77 17.42 -6.58 -41.68
CA SER A 77 17.29 -5.13 -41.48
C SER A 77 18.09 -4.33 -42.50
N VAL A 78 17.66 -3.08 -42.76
CA VAL A 78 18.33 -2.20 -43.75
C VAL A 78 19.67 -1.68 -43.21
N ASN A 79 19.72 -1.36 -41.92
CA ASN A 79 20.89 -0.76 -41.27
C ASN A 79 21.73 -1.76 -40.47
N GLY A 80 21.31 -3.02 -40.39
CA GLY A 80 22.02 -4.07 -39.67
C GLY A 80 21.91 -3.98 -38.15
N VAL A 81 22.29 -5.07 -37.50
CA VAL A 81 22.46 -5.19 -36.06
C VAL A 81 23.94 -5.14 -35.72
N TYR A 82 24.33 -4.38 -34.69
CA TYR A 82 25.71 -4.32 -34.22
C TYR A 82 25.82 -4.88 -32.81
N VAL A 83 26.80 -5.75 -32.56
CA VAL A 83 27.14 -6.27 -31.22
C VAL A 83 28.55 -5.79 -30.89
N ASN A 84 28.70 -5.06 -29.79
CA ASN A 84 29.96 -4.47 -29.33
C ASN A 84 30.67 -3.67 -30.45
N GLY A 85 29.90 -2.90 -31.21
CA GLY A 85 30.39 -2.03 -32.31
C GLY A 85 30.70 -2.76 -33.63
N LYS A 86 30.49 -4.07 -33.72
CA LYS A 86 30.68 -4.84 -34.97
C LYS A 86 29.35 -5.27 -35.55
N GLN A 87 29.15 -5.08 -36.85
CA GLN A 87 27.94 -5.54 -37.53
C GLN A 87 27.89 -7.07 -37.56
N GLN A 88 26.76 -7.65 -37.16
CA GLN A 88 26.55 -9.10 -37.08
C GLN A 88 25.18 -9.43 -37.66
N THR A 89 25.12 -10.43 -38.54
CA THR A 89 23.83 -11.01 -38.99
C THR A 89 23.29 -12.02 -37.99
N ARG A 90 24.19 -12.67 -37.23
CA ARG A 90 23.88 -13.57 -36.11
C ARG A 90 25.05 -13.58 -35.14
N SER A 91 24.81 -13.41 -33.85
CA SER A 91 25.85 -13.45 -32.82
C SER A 91 25.32 -14.02 -31.52
N VAL A 92 26.14 -14.83 -30.85
CA VAL A 92 25.93 -15.16 -29.44
C VAL A 92 26.11 -13.87 -28.64
N LEU A 93 25.19 -13.60 -27.73
CA LEU A 93 25.30 -12.51 -26.76
C LEU A 93 25.95 -13.05 -25.49
N ALA A 94 26.74 -12.20 -24.82
CA ALA A 94 27.29 -12.39 -23.48
C ALA A 94 26.70 -11.37 -22.49
N ASN A 95 26.75 -11.68 -21.18
CA ASN A 95 26.26 -10.76 -20.15
C ASN A 95 27.07 -9.46 -20.16
N GLY A 96 26.38 -8.32 -20.28
CA GLY A 96 27.00 -6.99 -20.37
C GLY A 96 27.28 -6.53 -21.81
N ASP A 97 27.01 -7.35 -22.83
CA ASP A 97 27.19 -6.95 -24.23
C ASP A 97 26.31 -5.78 -24.61
N THR A 98 26.80 -4.98 -25.56
CA THR A 98 26.06 -3.86 -26.13
C THR A 98 25.52 -4.21 -27.50
N LEU A 99 24.20 -4.27 -27.61
CA LEU A 99 23.43 -4.47 -28.82
C LEU A 99 22.99 -3.11 -29.37
N GLN A 100 23.40 -2.75 -30.57
CA GLN A 100 22.98 -1.53 -31.23
C GLN A 100 22.04 -1.82 -32.41
N ILE A 101 20.89 -1.13 -32.42
CA ILE A 101 19.84 -1.20 -33.44
C ILE A 101 19.44 0.25 -33.80
N GLY A 102 19.86 0.74 -34.97
CA GLY A 102 19.72 2.16 -35.32
C GLY A 102 20.38 3.07 -34.26
N PRO A 103 19.69 4.10 -33.73
CA PRO A 103 20.25 4.99 -32.70
C PRO A 103 20.24 4.39 -31.30
N TYR A 104 19.67 3.19 -31.10
CA TYR A 104 19.52 2.58 -29.78
C TYR A 104 20.75 1.76 -29.43
N VAL A 105 21.43 2.11 -28.35
CA VAL A 105 22.57 1.38 -27.78
C VAL A 105 22.10 0.67 -26.51
N ILE A 106 21.85 -0.63 -26.62
CA ILE A 106 21.16 -1.44 -25.61
C ILE A 106 22.16 -2.36 -24.92
N THR A 107 22.41 -2.18 -23.62
CA THR A 107 23.15 -3.14 -22.82
C THR A 107 22.27 -4.32 -22.45
N VAL A 108 22.72 -5.52 -22.76
CA VAL A 108 22.03 -6.79 -22.48
C VAL A 108 22.62 -7.40 -21.21
N LYS A 109 21.79 -7.65 -20.20
CA LYS A 109 22.19 -8.37 -18.98
C LYS A 109 21.38 -9.65 -18.80
N PHE A 110 22.08 -10.77 -18.68
CA PHE A 110 21.52 -12.09 -18.40
C PHE A 110 22.58 -12.95 -17.72
N GLY A 111 22.17 -13.79 -16.79
CA GLY A 111 23.07 -14.68 -16.06
C GLY A 111 22.24 -15.64 -15.24
N ALA A 112 22.70 -16.89 -15.15
CA ALA A 112 22.16 -17.85 -14.21
C ALA A 112 21.99 -17.17 -12.85
N SER A 113 20.87 -17.44 -12.19
CA SER A 113 20.57 -17.04 -10.82
C SER A 113 21.63 -17.61 -9.86
N VAL A 114 22.80 -16.98 -9.87
CA VAL A 114 23.54 -16.63 -8.69
C VAL A 114 23.46 -15.12 -8.66
N SER A 115 22.27 -14.64 -8.31
CA SER A 115 22.26 -13.62 -7.28
C SER A 115 23.29 -14.09 -6.25
N GLU A 116 24.37 -13.31 -6.05
CA GLU A 116 24.79 -13.14 -4.66
C GLU A 116 23.48 -12.95 -3.92
N PRO A 117 23.13 -13.85 -3.01
CA PRO A 117 21.83 -13.78 -2.41
C PRO A 117 21.77 -12.38 -1.82
N ASP A 118 20.82 -11.59 -2.30
CA ASP A 118 20.12 -10.65 -1.45
C ASP A 118 19.48 -11.55 -0.38
N THR A 119 20.35 -12.00 0.53
CA THR A 119 20.09 -12.75 1.74
C THR A 119 19.53 -11.82 2.79
N SER A 120 19.50 -10.52 2.49
CA SER A 120 18.62 -9.56 3.10
C SER A 120 17.21 -9.86 2.60
N PRO A 121 16.37 -10.57 3.38
CA PRO A 121 14.94 -10.50 3.14
C PRO A 121 14.49 -9.04 3.06
N PRO A 122 13.36 -8.72 2.40
CA PRO A 122 12.85 -7.37 2.36
C PRO A 122 12.85 -6.77 3.76
N SER A 123 13.53 -5.63 3.91
CA SER A 123 13.69 -4.95 5.18
C SER A 123 12.34 -4.48 5.72
N THR A 124 11.75 -5.33 6.54
CA THR A 124 10.39 -5.15 7.02
C THR A 124 10.36 -5.52 8.49
N ILE A 125 9.78 -4.62 9.27
CA ILE A 125 9.43 -4.92 10.65
C ILE A 125 8.06 -5.56 10.60
N HIS A 126 8.02 -6.85 10.90
CA HIS A 126 6.76 -7.57 11.00
C HIS A 126 6.02 -7.18 12.28
N PHE A 127 4.70 -7.21 12.22
CA PHE A 127 3.91 -7.15 13.44
C PHE A 127 4.02 -8.51 14.14
N ASN A 128 4.42 -8.49 15.42
CA ASN A 128 4.42 -9.66 16.25
C ASN A 128 3.07 -10.32 16.24
N ALA A 129 3.06 -11.60 15.89
CA ALA A 129 1.81 -12.29 15.68
C ALA A 129 0.95 -12.30 16.97
N ASN A 130 1.59 -12.36 18.14
CA ASN A 130 0.95 -12.46 19.46
C ASN A 130 0.53 -11.10 20.03
N THR A 131 1.39 -10.08 19.94
CA THR A 131 1.10 -8.74 20.50
C THR A 131 0.53 -7.77 19.48
N ASN A 132 0.60 -8.12 18.19
CA ASN A 132 0.27 -7.27 17.05
C ASN A 132 1.06 -5.95 17.00
N LEU A 133 2.11 -5.82 17.83
CA LEU A 133 3.00 -4.68 17.86
C LEU A 133 4.09 -4.84 16.80
N PRO A 134 4.58 -3.74 16.21
CA PRO A 134 5.86 -3.78 15.50
C PRO A 134 6.90 -4.43 16.41
N ASP A 135 7.54 -5.48 15.92
CA ASP A 135 8.56 -6.17 16.70
C ASP A 135 9.79 -6.39 15.82
N PRO A 136 10.82 -5.55 16.01
CA PRO A 136 12.02 -5.61 15.21
C PRO A 136 12.92 -6.80 15.57
N THR A 137 12.59 -7.54 16.65
CA THR A 137 13.36 -8.72 17.08
C THR A 137 12.87 -10.01 16.43
N LEU A 138 11.76 -9.97 15.68
CA LEU A 138 11.27 -11.15 14.98
C LEU A 138 12.13 -11.44 13.77
N PRO A 139 12.73 -12.64 13.66
CA PRO A 139 13.40 -13.04 12.44
C PRO A 139 12.39 -13.05 11.29
N VAL A 140 12.84 -12.68 10.09
CA VAL A 140 12.06 -12.93 8.88
C VAL A 140 11.76 -14.42 8.85
N ALA A 141 10.48 -14.74 8.72
CA ALA A 141 9.93 -16.06 8.93
C ALA A 141 10.84 -17.15 8.32
N GLN A 142 11.65 -17.79 9.16
CA GLN A 142 12.22 -19.07 8.79
C GLN A 142 11.04 -20.02 8.61
N PRO A 143 11.05 -20.88 7.57
CA PRO A 143 10.04 -21.93 7.47
C PRO A 143 10.10 -22.70 8.78
N LEU A 144 9.02 -22.61 9.56
CA LEU A 144 8.88 -23.31 10.83
C LEU A 144 9.27 -24.78 10.60
N THR A 145 10.41 -25.18 11.15
CA THR A 145 10.78 -26.59 11.20
C THR A 145 9.74 -27.28 12.11
N PRO A 146 9.17 -28.41 11.69
CA PRO A 146 7.87 -28.88 12.16
C PRO A 146 8.00 -29.57 13.52
N LEU A 147 7.83 -28.84 14.62
CA LEU A 147 7.64 -29.44 15.95
C LEU A 147 6.43 -28.90 16.71
N ALA A 148 5.56 -28.11 16.06
CA ALA A 148 4.27 -27.72 16.64
C ALA A 148 3.16 -27.58 15.59
N SER A 149 2.46 -28.68 15.35
CA SER A 149 1.23 -28.88 14.54
C SER A 149 1.33 -28.74 13.02
N ASN A 150 0.97 -29.82 12.30
CA ASN A 150 0.74 -29.86 10.85
C ASN A 150 -0.56 -29.11 10.45
N PHE A 151 -0.75 -27.87 10.94
CA PHE A 151 -1.93 -27.06 10.66
C PHE A 151 -1.56 -25.86 9.77
N PRO A 152 -2.25 -25.62 8.64
CA PRO A 152 -3.39 -26.38 8.12
C PRO A 152 -3.02 -27.81 7.67
N PRO A 153 -3.97 -28.77 7.72
CA PRO A 153 -3.72 -30.17 7.37
C PRO A 153 -3.36 -30.34 5.89
N LEU A 154 -2.79 -31.49 5.51
CA LEU A 154 -2.37 -31.79 4.13
C LEU A 154 -3.47 -31.56 3.08
N ALA A 155 -4.75 -31.70 3.44
CA ALA A 155 -5.86 -31.39 2.55
C ALA A 155 -5.80 -29.95 1.99
N PHE A 156 -5.20 -28.99 2.71
CA PHE A 156 -5.01 -27.61 2.25
C PHE A 156 -3.91 -27.45 1.19
N GLN A 157 -3.22 -28.52 0.80
CA GLN A 157 -2.35 -28.52 -0.38
C GLN A 157 -3.14 -28.71 -1.67
N SER A 158 -4.36 -29.26 -1.60
CA SER A 158 -5.26 -29.41 -2.74
C SER A 158 -5.90 -28.08 -3.13
N GLU A 159 -6.22 -27.92 -4.42
CA GLU A 159 -6.89 -26.73 -4.95
C GLU A 159 -8.28 -26.51 -4.30
N ASN A 160 -9.03 -27.61 -4.12
CA ASN A 160 -10.29 -27.65 -3.42
C ASN A 160 -10.18 -28.60 -2.22
N VAL A 161 -10.68 -28.18 -1.07
CA VAL A 161 -10.72 -28.97 0.16
C VAL A 161 -12.10 -29.59 0.33
N ALA A 162 -12.16 -30.91 0.51
CA ALA A 162 -13.41 -31.59 0.81
C ALA A 162 -13.93 -31.19 2.20
N VAL A 163 -15.20 -30.77 2.29
CA VAL A 163 -15.78 -30.33 3.58
C VAL A 163 -15.77 -31.47 4.62
N GLN A 164 -16.02 -32.71 4.19
CA GLN A 164 -15.95 -33.87 5.07
C GLN A 164 -14.53 -34.10 5.61
N ALA A 165 -13.49 -33.78 4.84
CA ALA A 165 -12.11 -33.89 5.29
C ALA A 165 -11.79 -32.91 6.42
N LEU A 166 -12.47 -31.75 6.49
CA LEU A 166 -12.36 -30.82 7.61
C LEU A 166 -12.93 -31.45 8.89
N HIS A 167 -14.13 -32.03 8.84
CA HIS A 167 -14.76 -32.69 9.99
C HIS A 167 -13.96 -33.92 10.46
N ALA A 168 -13.35 -34.65 9.53
CA ALA A 168 -12.51 -35.81 9.84
C ALA A 168 -11.27 -35.46 10.69
N THR A 169 -10.86 -34.18 10.75
CA THR A 169 -9.75 -33.74 11.61
C THR A 169 -10.09 -33.74 13.10
N GLY A 170 -11.39 -33.78 13.46
CA GLY A 170 -11.85 -33.61 14.84
C GLY A 170 -11.74 -32.18 15.39
N LEU A 171 -11.26 -31.21 14.61
CA LEU A 171 -11.24 -29.79 14.99
C LEU A 171 -12.61 -29.14 14.79
N SER A 172 -12.85 -28.01 15.47
CA SER A 172 -14.09 -27.22 15.31
C SER A 172 -14.22 -26.76 13.86
N VAL A 173 -15.38 -27.00 13.25
CA VAL A 173 -15.75 -26.50 11.93
C VAL A 173 -17.00 -25.65 12.11
N ASP A 174 -16.84 -24.33 12.09
CA ASP A 174 -17.95 -23.39 12.18
C ASP A 174 -18.44 -23.03 10.77
N GLU A 175 -19.70 -22.63 10.65
CA GLU A 175 -20.25 -22.11 9.38
C GLU A 175 -20.81 -20.69 9.55
N SER A 176 -20.66 -19.88 8.50
CA SER A 176 -21.27 -18.54 8.40
C SER A 176 -21.69 -18.26 6.97
N ASP A 177 -22.64 -17.35 6.76
CA ASP A 177 -22.97 -16.91 5.40
C ASP A 177 -21.92 -15.92 4.88
N TYR A 178 -21.46 -15.02 5.74
CA TYR A 178 -20.53 -13.93 5.43
C TYR A 178 -19.32 -13.95 6.38
N LEU A 179 -18.12 -13.89 5.81
CA LEU A 179 -16.87 -13.87 6.56
C LEU A 179 -15.99 -12.71 6.14
N ALA A 180 -15.60 -11.86 7.08
CA ALA A 180 -14.58 -10.84 6.89
C ALA A 180 -13.26 -11.27 7.52
N ILE A 181 -12.15 -11.12 6.79
CA ILE A 181 -10.78 -11.42 7.24
C ILE A 181 -10.01 -10.12 7.45
N GLY A 182 -9.44 -9.98 8.64
CA GLY A 182 -8.69 -8.81 9.10
C GLY A 182 -9.35 -8.16 10.32
N ALA A 183 -10.69 -8.13 10.35
CA ALA A 183 -11.53 -7.46 11.35
C ALA A 183 -11.16 -5.99 11.63
N GLY A 184 -10.45 -5.34 10.70
CA GLY A 184 -10.12 -3.91 10.78
C GLY A 184 -11.22 -3.03 10.18
N LEU A 185 -10.91 -1.75 9.97
CA LEU A 185 -11.83 -0.76 9.39
C LEU A 185 -12.51 -1.22 8.10
N GLY A 186 -11.80 -1.86 7.17
CA GLY A 186 -12.40 -2.37 5.94
C GLY A 186 -13.43 -3.48 6.18
N SER A 187 -13.13 -4.41 7.08
CA SER A 187 -14.07 -5.47 7.51
C SER A 187 -15.27 -4.89 8.24
N PHE A 188 -15.05 -3.88 9.09
CA PHE A 188 -16.10 -3.18 9.84
C PHE A 188 -17.10 -2.50 8.91
N VAL A 189 -16.63 -1.72 7.94
CA VAL A 189 -17.52 -1.01 6.99
C VAL A 189 -18.30 -1.99 6.12
N TRP A 190 -17.68 -3.11 5.71
CA TRP A 190 -18.38 -4.16 4.97
C TRP A 190 -19.45 -4.85 5.83
N ALA A 191 -19.15 -5.19 7.08
CA ALA A 191 -20.11 -5.77 8.01
C ALA A 191 -21.26 -4.80 8.34
N ASP A 192 -20.98 -3.52 8.53
CA ASP A 192 -22.00 -2.48 8.71
C ASP A 192 -22.97 -2.47 7.52
N LEU A 193 -22.46 -2.35 6.29
CA LEU A 193 -23.30 -2.34 5.09
C LEU A 193 -24.11 -3.63 4.91
N LEU A 194 -23.58 -4.81 5.29
CA LEU A 194 -24.37 -6.05 5.33
C LEU A 194 -25.52 -5.97 6.34
N ARG A 195 -25.26 -5.46 7.55
CA ARG A 195 -26.28 -5.26 8.59
C ARG A 195 -27.35 -4.27 8.13
N LEU A 196 -26.96 -3.15 7.53
CA LEU A 196 -27.88 -2.17 6.92
C LEU A 196 -28.72 -2.79 5.80
N SER A 197 -28.15 -3.74 5.06
CA SER A 197 -28.82 -4.48 3.99
C SER A 197 -29.73 -5.62 4.50
N GLY A 198 -29.84 -5.80 5.83
CA GLY A 198 -30.76 -6.75 6.47
C GLY A 198 -30.14 -8.09 6.87
N VAL A 199 -28.85 -8.31 6.63
CA VAL A 199 -28.17 -9.53 7.09
C VAL A 199 -28.11 -9.52 8.61
N ARG A 200 -28.46 -10.63 9.26
CA ARG A 200 -28.43 -10.72 10.73
C ARG A 200 -27.00 -10.82 11.26
N ALA A 201 -26.75 -10.27 12.45
CA ALA A 201 -25.41 -10.30 13.07
C ALA A 201 -24.86 -11.72 13.24
N ASP A 202 -25.71 -12.71 13.59
CA ASP A 202 -25.32 -14.11 13.78
C ASP A 202 -24.90 -14.83 12.48
N LYS A 203 -25.12 -14.21 11.32
CA LYS A 203 -24.73 -14.73 10.00
C LYS A 203 -23.41 -14.16 9.49
N ILE A 204 -22.84 -13.19 10.21
CA ILE A 204 -21.60 -12.51 9.84
C ILE A 204 -20.55 -12.87 10.87
N VAL A 205 -19.37 -13.26 10.40
CA VAL A 205 -18.19 -13.42 11.24
C VAL A 205 -17.08 -12.50 10.73
N ALA A 206 -16.39 -11.81 11.63
CA ALA A 206 -15.18 -11.05 11.32
C ALA A 206 -14.01 -11.63 12.13
N LEU A 207 -13.07 -12.28 11.45
CA LEU A 207 -11.86 -12.83 12.06
C LEU A 207 -10.72 -11.81 12.04
N GLY A 208 -10.17 -11.49 13.20
CA GLY A 208 -8.98 -10.66 13.31
C GLY A 208 -8.33 -10.73 14.68
N LEU A 209 -7.30 -9.91 14.87
CA LEU A 209 -6.44 -9.98 16.06
C LEU A 209 -6.86 -9.02 17.17
N GLU A 210 -7.61 -7.97 16.84
CA GLU A 210 -8.00 -6.90 17.77
C GLU A 210 -9.53 -6.79 17.79
N ALA A 211 -10.13 -6.60 18.96
CA ALA A 211 -11.58 -6.52 19.11
C ALA A 211 -12.15 -5.21 18.54
N GLU A 212 -11.48 -4.09 18.78
CA GLU A 212 -11.86 -2.80 18.21
C GLU A 212 -11.40 -2.73 16.74
N PRO A 213 -12.30 -2.42 15.79
CA PRO A 213 -11.97 -2.44 14.36
C PRO A 213 -10.93 -1.40 13.95
N TYR A 214 -10.74 -0.34 14.74
CA TYR A 214 -9.75 0.70 14.50
C TYR A 214 -8.46 0.54 15.31
N ALA A 215 -8.34 -0.46 16.19
CA ALA A 215 -7.24 -0.57 17.17
C ALA A 215 -5.85 -0.43 16.54
N ARG A 216 -5.57 -1.18 15.47
CA ARG A 216 -4.29 -1.11 14.75
C ARG A 216 -4.06 0.28 14.15
N TYR A 217 -5.08 0.87 13.54
CA TYR A 217 -4.98 2.20 12.95
C TYR A 217 -4.73 3.28 14.02
N LYS A 218 -5.44 3.23 15.15
CA LYS A 218 -5.21 4.10 16.31
C LYS A 218 -3.78 4.00 16.83
N ARG A 219 -3.24 2.78 16.96
CA ARG A 219 -1.83 2.57 17.36
C ARG A 219 -0.86 3.20 16.38
N LEU A 220 -1.07 3.01 15.07
CA LEU A 220 -0.22 3.62 14.04
C LEU A 220 -0.30 5.16 14.07
N CYS A 221 -1.50 5.73 14.27
CA CYS A 221 -1.66 7.17 14.44
C CYS A 221 -0.85 7.70 15.64
N LEU A 222 -0.98 7.05 16.80
CA LEU A 222 -0.25 7.44 18.02
C LEU A 222 1.26 7.38 17.80
N ASN A 223 1.76 6.29 17.23
CA ASN A 223 3.19 6.12 16.95
C ASN A 223 3.68 7.18 15.96
N SER A 224 2.91 7.49 14.92
CA SER A 224 3.20 8.58 13.97
C SER A 224 2.93 9.98 14.51
N GLN A 225 2.87 10.12 15.84
CA GLN A 225 2.72 11.37 16.57
C GLN A 225 1.40 12.09 16.30
N ILE A 226 0.33 11.38 15.93
CA ILE A 226 -1.02 11.90 15.78
C ILE A 226 -1.86 11.51 17.01
N PRO A 227 -1.82 12.31 18.10
CA PRO A 227 -2.62 12.06 19.29
C PRO A 227 -4.12 12.23 19.02
N LEU A 228 -4.97 11.74 19.93
CA LEU A 228 -6.43 11.70 19.72
C LEU A 228 -7.08 13.08 19.48
N TYR A 229 -6.49 14.16 20.01
CA TYR A 229 -6.98 15.51 19.79
C TYR A 229 -6.58 16.09 18.43
N GLU A 230 -5.62 15.48 17.75
CA GLU A 230 -5.12 15.92 16.44
C GLU A 230 -5.96 15.40 15.28
N ARG A 231 -5.76 16.04 14.12
CA ARG A 231 -6.57 15.83 12.92
C ARG A 231 -6.01 14.74 12.01
N LEU A 232 -6.89 13.85 11.57
CA LEU A 232 -6.61 12.82 10.57
C LEU A 232 -6.77 13.41 9.17
N ARG A 233 -5.89 13.04 8.24
CA ARG A 233 -5.97 13.45 6.82
C ARG A 233 -7.13 12.73 6.09
N SER A 234 -8.36 12.98 6.50
CA SER A 234 -9.59 12.40 5.97
C SER A 234 -10.62 13.51 5.75
N ASN A 235 -11.50 13.34 4.75
CA ASN A 235 -12.55 14.33 4.48
C ASN A 235 -13.61 14.30 5.58
N SER A 236 -14.38 15.37 5.67
CA SER A 236 -15.45 15.52 6.66
C SER A 236 -16.57 14.48 6.51
N ASP A 237 -16.92 14.11 5.28
CA ASP A 237 -17.99 13.18 4.91
C ASP A 237 -17.55 11.72 4.81
N SER A 238 -16.24 11.46 4.90
CA SER A 238 -15.66 10.11 4.93
C SER A 238 -15.87 9.48 6.30
N CYS A 239 -17.12 9.12 6.60
CA CYS A 239 -17.58 8.62 7.89
C CYS A 239 -17.80 7.09 7.86
N PRO A 240 -16.83 6.25 8.31
CA PRO A 240 -17.00 4.79 8.34
C PRO A 240 -18.22 4.31 9.14
N ASP A 241 -18.72 5.15 10.04
CA ASP A 241 -19.84 4.86 10.93
C ASP A 241 -21.20 5.23 10.34
N ASN A 242 -21.27 5.90 9.18
CA ASN A 242 -22.49 6.49 8.65
C ASN A 242 -22.56 6.36 7.13
N ILE A 243 -23.54 5.59 6.66
CA ILE A 243 -23.78 5.29 5.25
C ILE A 243 -23.89 6.52 4.33
N TRP A 244 -24.36 7.67 4.83
CA TRP A 244 -24.55 8.87 4.01
C TRP A 244 -23.43 9.90 4.17
N GLY A 245 -22.51 9.70 5.11
CA GLY A 245 -21.54 10.74 5.48
C GLY A 245 -22.19 12.02 6.05
N TRP A 246 -23.50 12.00 6.31
CA TRP A 246 -24.28 13.12 6.84
C TRP A 246 -24.97 12.72 8.15
N PRO A 247 -24.86 13.51 9.24
CA PRO A 247 -24.11 14.75 9.33
C PRO A 247 -22.63 14.43 9.28
N SER A 248 -21.84 15.26 8.60
CA SER A 248 -20.40 15.07 8.47
C SER A 248 -19.68 15.38 9.79
N TYR A 249 -18.41 15.00 9.92
CA TYR A 249 -17.64 15.27 11.14
C TYR A 249 -17.57 16.75 11.49
N ALA A 250 -17.43 17.64 10.49
CA ALA A 250 -17.43 19.08 10.70
C ALA A 250 -18.77 19.57 11.27
N LEU A 251 -19.89 19.06 10.76
CA LEU A 251 -21.21 19.44 11.26
C LEU A 251 -21.43 18.93 12.69
N ARG A 252 -20.97 17.71 12.99
CA ARG A 252 -21.00 17.15 14.36
C ARG A 252 -20.13 17.97 15.33
N GLU A 253 -18.93 18.39 14.91
CA GLU A 253 -18.03 19.24 15.71
C GLU A 253 -18.63 20.64 15.90
N ALA A 254 -19.15 21.25 14.84
CA ALA A 254 -19.81 22.56 14.92
C ALA A 254 -21.03 22.54 15.84
N TRP A 255 -21.88 21.50 15.75
CA TRP A 255 -23.02 21.33 16.66
C TRP A 255 -22.58 21.20 18.11
N ARG A 256 -21.59 20.34 18.38
CA ARG A 256 -21.05 20.12 19.73
C ARG A 256 -20.48 21.42 20.31
N ASP A 257 -19.69 22.16 19.54
CA ASP A 257 -19.03 23.36 20.03
C ASP A 257 -20.04 24.51 20.20
N CYS A 258 -21.02 24.63 19.30
CA CYS A 258 -22.17 25.53 19.46
C CYS A 258 -22.94 25.23 20.76
N SER A 259 -23.22 23.96 21.04
CA SER A 259 -23.92 23.53 22.28
C SER A 259 -23.13 23.84 23.56
N LYS A 260 -21.81 24.05 23.46
CA LYS A 260 -20.92 24.45 24.56
C LYS A 260 -20.71 25.97 24.64
N GLY A 261 -21.42 26.76 23.84
CA GLY A 261 -21.29 28.22 23.77
C GLY A 261 -20.10 28.70 22.91
N GLN A 262 -19.39 27.81 22.20
CA GLN A 262 -18.25 28.15 21.34
C GLN A 262 -18.70 28.48 19.90
N ILE A 263 -19.56 29.49 19.76
CA ILE A 263 -20.23 29.86 18.49
C ILE A 263 -19.21 30.22 17.40
N ASN A 264 -18.14 30.94 17.73
CA ASN A 264 -17.10 31.33 16.76
C ASN A 264 -16.37 30.12 16.17
N SER A 265 -16.09 29.10 16.98
CA SER A 265 -15.48 27.84 16.50
C SER A 265 -16.42 27.11 15.55
N ALA A 266 -17.71 27.04 15.90
CA ALA A 266 -18.73 26.40 15.07
C ALA A 266 -18.86 27.08 13.69
N LEU A 267 -18.98 28.42 13.67
CA LEU A 267 -19.01 29.19 12.42
C LEU A 267 -17.75 29.01 11.59
N LYS A 268 -16.57 28.92 12.23
CA LYS A 268 -15.30 28.65 11.55
C LYS A 268 -15.33 27.31 10.83
N TYR A 269 -15.80 26.23 11.45
CA TYR A 269 -15.84 24.91 10.81
C TYR A 269 -16.82 24.86 9.64
N LEU A 270 -17.99 25.50 9.78
CA LEU A 270 -18.97 25.59 8.71
C LEU A 270 -18.44 26.40 7.53
N TRP A 271 -17.80 27.54 7.81
CA TRP A 271 -17.12 28.32 6.78
C TRP A 271 -16.01 27.50 6.11
N GLN A 272 -15.21 26.78 6.89
CA GLN A 272 -14.11 25.96 6.37
C GLN A 272 -14.60 24.94 5.35
N VAL A 273 -15.66 24.18 5.67
CA VAL A 273 -16.24 23.20 4.74
C VAL A 273 -16.90 23.85 3.52
N PHE A 274 -17.49 25.03 3.69
CA PHE A 274 -18.08 25.78 2.57
C PHE A 274 -17.02 26.35 1.61
N ALA A 275 -15.90 26.82 2.17
CA ALA A 275 -14.87 27.59 1.48
C ALA A 275 -13.70 26.73 0.96
N GLU A 276 -13.54 25.49 1.44
CA GLU A 276 -12.44 24.62 1.02
C GLU A 276 -12.57 24.14 -0.44
N PRO A 277 -11.43 23.84 -1.11
CA PRO A 277 -10.07 24.15 -0.72
C PRO A 277 -9.62 25.55 -1.19
N THR A 278 -10.48 26.33 -1.84
CA THR A 278 -10.09 27.56 -2.55
C THR A 278 -9.89 28.76 -1.62
N PHE A 279 -10.79 28.94 -0.65
CA PHE A 279 -10.80 30.09 0.25
C PHE A 279 -10.54 29.71 1.71
N ALA A 280 -10.39 28.41 2.01
CA ALA A 280 -10.04 27.90 3.32
C ALA A 280 -9.24 26.58 3.23
N GLU A 281 -8.44 26.30 4.25
CA GLU A 281 -7.80 24.99 4.42
C GLU A 281 -8.85 23.88 4.50
N THR A 282 -8.53 22.70 4.00
CA THR A 282 -9.47 21.58 4.06
C THR A 282 -9.70 21.11 5.50
N TYR A 283 -10.97 21.00 5.89
CA TYR A 283 -11.39 20.43 7.15
C TYR A 283 -10.97 18.97 7.24
N THR A 284 -10.46 18.60 8.41
CA THR A 284 -10.05 17.24 8.74
C THR A 284 -10.56 16.89 10.15
N PRO A 285 -11.11 15.68 10.36
CA PRO A 285 -11.71 15.30 11.64
C PRO A 285 -10.64 14.99 12.68
N ARG A 286 -10.96 15.21 13.96
CA ARG A 286 -10.11 14.77 15.09
C ARG A 286 -10.15 13.25 15.21
N ALA A 287 -9.00 12.63 15.44
CA ALA A 287 -8.88 11.18 15.56
C ALA A 287 -9.80 10.59 16.65
N GLY A 288 -9.86 11.22 17.82
CA GLY A 288 -10.75 10.80 18.92
C GLY A 288 -12.23 10.80 18.51
N ASN A 289 -12.70 11.86 17.85
CA ASN A 289 -14.09 11.95 17.38
C ASN A 289 -14.43 10.83 16.38
N VAL A 290 -13.48 10.44 15.52
CA VAL A 290 -13.67 9.34 14.56
C VAL A 290 -13.82 8.01 15.30
N PHE A 291 -12.93 7.72 16.25
CA PHE A 291 -12.96 6.47 17.01
C PHE A 291 -14.21 6.35 17.89
N ASP A 292 -14.60 7.44 18.57
CA ASP A 292 -15.83 7.49 19.37
C ASP A 292 -17.08 7.20 18.51
N SER A 293 -17.10 7.70 17.26
CA SER A 293 -18.19 7.47 16.33
C SER A 293 -18.24 6.01 15.86
N ILE A 294 -17.08 5.41 15.60
CA ILE A 294 -16.98 3.98 15.25
C ILE A 294 -17.41 3.11 16.43
N ASP A 295 -17.07 3.45 17.68
CA ASP A 295 -17.51 2.71 18.86
C ASP A 295 -19.04 2.71 19.02
N ARG A 296 -19.67 3.87 18.79
CA ARG A 296 -21.13 3.98 18.78
C ARG A 296 -21.74 3.04 17.73
N GLU A 297 -21.16 3.03 16.54
CA GLU A 297 -21.67 2.23 15.44
C GLU A 297 -21.42 0.74 15.60
N ALA A 298 -20.23 0.35 16.08
CA ALA A 298 -19.90 -1.02 16.44
C ALA A 298 -20.91 -1.60 17.43
N LYS A 299 -21.35 -0.82 18.43
CA LYS A 299 -22.44 -1.22 19.32
C LYS A 299 -23.77 -1.38 18.59
N ARG A 300 -24.14 -0.41 17.74
CA ARG A 300 -25.41 -0.40 16.99
C ARG A 300 -25.57 -1.59 16.06
N ILE A 301 -24.51 -2.00 15.38
CA ILE A 301 -24.54 -3.13 14.42
C ILE A 301 -24.39 -4.50 15.08
N GLY A 302 -24.06 -4.54 16.38
CA GLY A 302 -23.80 -5.77 17.12
C GLY A 302 -22.41 -6.36 16.87
N TRP A 303 -21.38 -5.52 16.71
CA TRP A 303 -20.01 -5.94 16.38
C TRP A 303 -19.46 -7.00 17.34
N ASN A 304 -19.79 -6.95 18.63
CA ASN A 304 -19.37 -7.97 19.60
C ASN A 304 -19.86 -9.39 19.28
N GLN A 305 -20.95 -9.53 18.50
CA GLN A 305 -21.46 -10.83 18.03
C GLN A 305 -20.77 -11.26 16.72
N ILE A 306 -20.32 -10.29 15.93
CA ILE A 306 -19.70 -10.48 14.61
C ILE A 306 -18.21 -10.80 14.77
N TYR A 307 -17.52 -10.04 15.61
CA TYR A 307 -16.09 -10.17 15.85
C TYR A 307 -15.77 -11.49 16.54
N ARG A 308 -14.72 -12.16 16.05
CA ARG A 308 -14.07 -13.27 16.73
C ARG A 308 -12.56 -13.11 16.62
N TYR A 309 -11.87 -13.33 17.74
CA TYR A 309 -10.42 -13.46 17.69
C TYR A 309 -10.06 -14.67 16.81
N GLY A 310 -9.19 -14.46 15.84
CA GLY A 310 -8.73 -15.52 14.98
C GLY A 310 -7.58 -15.10 14.08
N ARG A 311 -6.45 -15.80 14.18
CA ARG A 311 -5.33 -15.64 13.25
C ARG A 311 -5.49 -16.59 12.08
N VAL A 312 -5.83 -16.06 10.93
CA VAL A 312 -5.98 -16.84 9.70
C VAL A 312 -4.63 -17.36 9.21
N ARG A 313 -4.61 -18.62 8.81
CA ARG A 313 -3.41 -19.34 8.35
C ARG A 313 -3.47 -19.66 6.86
N ALA A 314 -4.64 -20.04 6.36
CA ALA A 314 -4.86 -20.31 4.95
C ALA A 314 -6.35 -20.20 4.59
N ILE A 315 -6.61 -19.94 3.31
CA ILE A 315 -7.95 -19.91 2.74
C ILE A 315 -7.95 -20.82 1.51
N ARG A 316 -8.93 -21.73 1.42
CA ARG A 316 -9.11 -22.59 0.25
C ARG A 316 -10.56 -22.57 -0.23
N LYS A 317 -10.77 -22.89 -1.50
CA LYS A 317 -12.07 -23.26 -2.06
C LYS A 317 -12.45 -24.63 -1.52
N THR A 318 -13.75 -24.88 -1.36
CA THR A 318 -14.28 -26.20 -1.02
C THR A 318 -14.89 -26.89 -2.23
N ASP A 319 -15.01 -28.21 -2.17
CA ASP A 319 -15.63 -29.04 -3.21
C ASP A 319 -17.15 -28.78 -3.39
N ASP A 320 -17.79 -28.10 -2.46
CA ASP A 320 -19.22 -27.75 -2.51
C ASP A 320 -19.51 -26.29 -2.92
N GLY A 321 -18.50 -25.57 -3.43
CA GLY A 321 -18.67 -24.20 -3.94
C GLY A 321 -18.75 -23.14 -2.83
N ARG A 322 -18.02 -23.36 -1.73
CA ARG A 322 -17.79 -22.41 -0.64
C ARG A 322 -16.29 -22.16 -0.48
N TYR A 323 -15.91 -21.55 0.64
CA TYR A 323 -14.53 -21.36 1.09
C TYR A 323 -14.35 -21.93 2.48
N CYS A 324 -13.20 -22.52 2.77
CA CYS A 324 -12.78 -22.88 4.11
C CYS A 324 -11.58 -22.03 4.54
N VAL A 325 -11.64 -21.56 5.78
CA VAL A 325 -10.61 -20.74 6.40
C VAL A 325 -10.04 -21.49 7.59
N ALA A 326 -8.77 -21.84 7.51
CA ALA A 326 -8.01 -22.40 8.62
C ALA A 326 -7.49 -21.26 9.49
N TYR A 327 -7.83 -21.26 10.78
CA TYR A 327 -7.43 -20.20 11.70
C TYR A 327 -7.07 -20.70 13.10
N SER A 328 -6.26 -19.92 13.81
CA SER A 328 -5.84 -20.17 15.18
C SER A 328 -6.61 -19.27 16.14
N ARG A 329 -7.26 -19.86 17.13
CA ARG A 329 -8.02 -19.19 18.20
C ARG A 329 -7.12 -18.79 19.38
N ALA A 330 -6.04 -19.54 19.58
CA ALA A 330 -4.96 -19.29 20.51
C ALA A 330 -3.75 -20.14 20.07
N PRO A 331 -2.53 -19.93 20.59
CA PRO A 331 -1.41 -20.83 20.34
C PRO A 331 -1.80 -22.30 20.59
N GLY A 332 -1.63 -23.16 19.58
CA GLY A 332 -2.01 -24.59 19.65
C GLY A 332 -3.51 -24.90 19.55
N ASN A 333 -4.39 -23.88 19.51
CA ASN A 333 -5.84 -24.05 19.37
C ASN A 333 -6.30 -23.61 17.98
N TYR A 334 -6.71 -24.58 17.17
CA TYR A 334 -7.07 -24.39 15.77
C TYR A 334 -8.53 -24.73 15.48
N ALA A 335 -9.07 -24.10 14.44
CA ALA A 335 -10.42 -24.32 13.95
C ALA A 335 -10.51 -24.00 12.46
N PHE A 336 -11.59 -24.47 11.85
CA PHE A 336 -12.00 -24.12 10.51
C PHE A 336 -13.28 -23.29 10.54
N LEU A 337 -13.42 -22.41 9.56
CA LEU A 337 -14.66 -21.72 9.29
C LEU A 337 -15.01 -21.88 7.81
N VAL A 338 -16.21 -22.36 7.52
CA VAL A 338 -16.72 -22.52 6.15
C VAL A 338 -17.73 -21.41 5.84
N THR A 339 -17.53 -20.73 4.72
CA THR A 339 -18.33 -19.55 4.35
C THR A 339 -18.59 -19.49 2.85
N ARG A 340 -19.69 -18.82 2.47
CA ARG A 340 -20.02 -18.61 1.06
C ARG A 340 -19.50 -17.28 0.53
N TYR A 341 -19.54 -16.23 1.33
CA TYR A 341 -19.13 -14.89 0.91
C TYR A 341 -17.98 -14.42 1.79
N LEU A 342 -16.85 -14.06 1.17
CA LEU A 342 -15.62 -13.72 1.87
C LEU A 342 -15.14 -12.31 1.51
N HIS A 343 -14.76 -11.51 2.50
CA HIS A 343 -14.17 -10.19 2.32
C HIS A 343 -12.77 -10.12 2.94
N LEU A 344 -11.75 -9.83 2.13
CA LEU A 344 -10.36 -9.67 2.53
C LEU A 344 -10.05 -8.19 2.75
N ALA A 345 -9.72 -7.81 4.00
CA ALA A 345 -9.28 -6.46 4.33
C ALA A 345 -8.17 -6.51 5.40
N THR A 346 -7.03 -7.08 5.04
CA THR A 346 -5.92 -7.33 5.99
C THR A 346 -5.09 -6.08 6.34
N GLY A 347 -5.26 -5.00 5.58
CA GLY A 347 -4.45 -3.78 5.71
C GLY A 347 -2.96 -4.04 5.46
N TYR A 348 -2.11 -3.27 6.12
CA TYR A 348 -0.65 -3.39 6.04
C TYR A 348 -0.14 -4.56 6.92
N PRO A 349 0.53 -5.58 6.34
CA PRO A 349 1.12 -6.70 7.07
C PRO A 349 2.44 -6.39 7.76
N ALA A 350 3.15 -5.32 7.36
CA ALA A 350 4.44 -4.96 7.91
C ALA A 350 4.72 -3.46 7.78
N ILE A 351 5.65 -2.97 8.60
CA ILE A 351 6.24 -1.65 8.46
C ILE A 351 7.46 -1.76 7.56
N GLN A 352 7.60 -0.82 6.63
CA GLN A 352 8.77 -0.76 5.78
C GLN A 352 9.95 -0.18 6.57
N PHE A 353 11.08 -0.88 6.55
CA PHE A 353 12.34 -0.37 7.07
C PHE A 353 13.33 -0.34 5.90
N LEU A 354 14.20 0.65 5.82
CA LEU A 354 15.19 0.66 4.74
C LEU A 354 16.34 -0.31 5.05
N PRO A 355 16.94 -0.98 4.02
CA PRO A 355 18.01 -1.95 4.24
C PRO A 355 19.19 -1.43 5.04
N ASP A 356 19.59 -0.18 4.82
CA ASP A 356 20.68 0.45 5.54
C ASP A 356 20.38 0.64 7.04
N LEU A 357 19.12 0.96 7.37
CA LEU A 357 18.69 1.09 8.76
C LEU A 357 18.63 -0.28 9.43
N GLN A 358 18.17 -1.31 8.71
CA GLN A 358 18.13 -2.68 9.23
C GLN A 358 19.55 -3.16 9.54
N ALA A 359 20.47 -2.99 8.59
CA ALA A 359 21.88 -3.34 8.75
C ALA A 359 22.48 -2.63 9.97
N TYR A 360 22.18 -1.34 10.18
CA TYR A 360 22.59 -0.63 11.39
C TYR A 360 22.06 -1.26 12.68
N ARG A 361 20.74 -1.52 12.74
CA ARG A 361 20.11 -2.10 13.93
C ARG A 361 20.67 -3.48 14.25
N GLU A 362 20.88 -4.33 13.24
CA GLU A 362 21.43 -5.67 13.41
C GLU A 362 22.89 -5.61 13.87
N LYS A 363 23.70 -4.75 13.26
CA LYS A 363 25.12 -4.57 13.59
C LYS A 363 25.33 -4.03 15.01
N TYR A 364 24.53 -3.05 15.42
CA TYR A 364 24.75 -2.31 16.67
C TYR A 364 23.79 -2.67 17.80
N GLN A 365 22.76 -3.47 17.52
CA GLN A 365 21.65 -3.79 18.45
C GLN A 365 21.00 -2.54 19.05
N ASP A 366 20.95 -1.45 18.26
CA ASP A 366 20.43 -0.15 18.67
C ASP A 366 19.07 0.14 18.05
N PHE A 367 18.02 -0.15 18.81
CA PHE A 367 16.63 0.09 18.45
C PHE A 367 16.09 1.42 19.00
N LYS A 368 16.94 2.22 19.67
CA LYS A 368 16.53 3.47 20.32
C LYS A 368 16.94 4.70 19.53
N SER A 369 18.13 4.69 18.95
CA SER A 369 18.68 5.83 18.20
C SER A 369 18.15 5.87 16.77
N VAL A 370 17.96 4.70 16.14
CA VAL A 370 17.34 4.57 14.82
C VAL A 370 15.96 3.98 15.02
N VAL A 371 14.91 4.70 14.64
CA VAL A 371 13.50 4.29 14.81
C VAL A 371 12.69 4.48 13.55
N ASN A 372 11.64 3.68 13.39
CA ASN A 372 10.60 3.92 12.40
C ASN A 372 9.47 4.76 13.00
N ALA A 373 8.85 5.61 12.18
CA ALA A 373 7.76 6.49 12.61
C ALA A 373 6.46 5.75 13.00
N TYR A 374 6.35 4.44 12.76
CA TYR A 374 5.19 3.61 13.09
C TYR A 374 5.40 2.68 14.29
N GLU A 375 6.56 2.72 14.95
CA GLU A 375 6.82 2.09 16.26
C GLU A 375 6.83 3.14 17.38
N ALA A 376 6.83 2.70 18.64
CA ALA A 376 6.88 3.63 19.77
C ALA A 376 8.26 4.29 19.87
N HIS A 377 8.30 5.62 19.88
CA HIS A 377 9.56 6.38 19.90
C HIS A 377 9.47 7.71 20.67
N ASP A 378 8.60 7.80 21.68
CA ASP A 378 8.46 9.02 22.48
C ASP A 378 9.74 9.37 23.25
N HIS A 379 10.57 8.37 23.57
CA HIS A 379 11.88 8.53 24.21
C HIS A 379 12.82 9.44 23.41
N VAL A 380 12.69 9.48 22.08
CA VAL A 380 13.47 10.38 21.21
C VAL A 380 13.19 11.83 21.61
N TYR A 381 11.92 12.21 21.68
CA TYR A 381 11.53 13.57 22.02
C TYR A 381 11.82 13.92 23.47
N GLU A 382 11.61 12.98 24.40
CA GLU A 382 11.94 13.19 25.81
C GLU A 382 13.44 13.45 26.03
N GLN A 383 14.31 12.73 25.32
CA GLN A 383 15.75 12.95 25.40
C GLN A 383 16.14 14.29 24.76
N LEU A 384 15.60 14.62 23.58
CA LEU A 384 15.83 15.91 22.92
C LEU A 384 15.37 17.09 23.80
N GLU A 385 14.24 16.97 24.47
CA GLU A 385 13.74 17.99 25.42
C GLU A 385 14.71 18.18 26.61
N ARG A 386 15.34 17.11 27.09
CA ARG A 386 16.28 17.16 28.23
C ARG A 386 17.68 17.65 27.84
N GLN A 387 18.21 17.22 26.70
CA GLN A 387 19.64 17.34 26.37
C GLN A 387 19.93 18.15 25.11
N GLY A 388 18.91 18.47 24.30
CA GLY A 388 19.11 18.98 22.94
C GLY A 388 19.58 17.86 22.02
N GLY A 389 20.14 18.22 20.87
CA GLY A 389 20.69 17.28 19.89
C GLY A 389 20.07 17.41 18.50
N THR A 390 20.50 16.55 17.59
CA THR A 390 20.10 16.57 16.19
C THR A 390 19.31 15.31 15.85
N VAL A 391 18.18 15.48 15.18
CA VAL A 391 17.39 14.37 14.63
C VAL A 391 17.41 14.40 13.10
N LEU A 392 17.78 13.28 12.50
CA LEU A 392 17.65 13.02 11.08
C LEU A 392 16.25 12.46 10.79
N ILE A 393 15.47 13.13 9.96
CA ILE A 393 14.17 12.63 9.50
C ILE A 393 14.31 12.14 8.07
N ARG A 394 13.77 10.96 7.76
CA ARG A 394 13.72 10.43 6.39
C ARG A 394 12.31 10.38 5.85
N GLY A 395 12.14 10.79 4.60
CA GLY A 395 10.86 10.78 3.88
C GLY A 395 10.10 12.08 4.01
N ARG A 396 9.20 12.38 3.06
CA ARG A 396 8.57 13.72 2.90
C ARG A 396 7.05 13.76 3.07
N GLY A 397 6.48 12.67 3.57
CA GLY A 397 5.04 12.49 3.66
C GLY A 397 4.41 13.14 4.90
N ILE A 398 3.11 12.91 5.05
CA ILE A 398 2.31 13.40 6.18
C ILE A 398 2.93 13.08 7.56
N VAL A 399 3.53 11.89 7.71
CA VAL A 399 4.14 11.46 8.96
C VAL A 399 5.41 12.26 9.27
N ALA A 400 6.27 12.50 8.26
CA ALA A 400 7.44 13.36 8.43
C ALA A 400 7.05 14.77 8.86
N SER A 401 6.01 15.35 8.23
CA SER A 401 5.49 16.67 8.62
C SER A 401 4.95 16.68 10.05
N ARG A 402 4.27 15.62 10.50
CA ARG A 402 3.80 15.55 11.89
C ARG A 402 4.94 15.42 12.89
N ILE A 403 5.98 14.63 12.57
CA ILE A 403 7.19 14.53 13.38
C ILE A 403 7.88 15.88 13.50
N ILE A 404 7.98 16.67 12.42
CA ILE A 404 8.53 18.03 12.46
C ILE A 404 7.72 18.92 13.40
N GLN A 405 6.38 18.85 13.35
CA GLN A 405 5.53 19.58 14.29
C GLN A 405 5.78 19.11 15.75
N ARG A 406 5.96 17.81 16.00
CA ARG A 406 6.28 17.29 17.35
C ARG A 406 7.66 17.76 17.84
N ILE A 407 8.64 17.87 16.96
CA ILE A 407 9.97 18.43 17.27
C ILE A 407 9.87 19.93 17.53
N TYR A 408 9.06 20.66 16.77
CA TYR A 408 8.79 22.08 17.05
C TYR A 408 8.15 22.26 18.44
N GLU A 409 7.25 21.38 18.86
CA GLU A 409 6.69 21.37 20.21
C GLU A 409 7.79 21.09 21.27
N ALA A 410 8.68 20.11 21.03
CA ALA A 410 9.83 19.83 21.88
C ALA A 410 10.79 21.04 21.99
N ARG A 411 11.00 21.77 20.89
CA ARG A 411 11.86 22.97 20.85
C ARG A 411 11.38 24.10 21.74
N LYS A 412 10.09 24.15 22.06
CA LYS A 412 9.57 25.11 23.05
C LYS A 412 10.13 24.85 24.45
N ARG A 413 10.55 23.62 24.75
CA ARG A 413 11.21 23.23 26.01
C ARG A 413 12.73 23.33 25.90
N ASN A 414 13.30 23.01 24.74
CA ASN A 414 14.75 23.09 24.52
C ASN A 414 15.10 23.61 23.12
N ARG A 415 15.66 24.82 23.06
CA ARG A 415 16.01 25.48 21.78
C ARG A 415 17.26 24.89 21.10
N ASN A 416 17.95 23.95 21.72
CA ASN A 416 19.17 23.32 21.17
C ASN A 416 18.87 22.03 20.38
N ILE A 417 17.66 21.88 19.83
CA ILE A 417 17.26 20.71 19.02
C ILE A 417 17.35 21.03 17.51
N ALA A 418 18.24 20.40 16.76
CA ALA A 418 18.33 20.58 15.31
C ALA A 418 17.64 19.45 14.53
N VAL A 419 17.21 19.75 13.30
CA VAL A 419 16.61 18.79 12.37
C VAL A 419 17.39 18.77 11.07
N LEU A 420 17.84 17.57 10.69
CA LEU A 420 18.32 17.26 9.35
C LEU A 420 17.22 16.47 8.64
N HIS A 421 16.59 17.04 7.63
CA HIS A 421 15.53 16.36 6.89
C HIS A 421 16.07 15.84 5.57
N LEU A 422 16.33 14.53 5.54
CA LEU A 422 16.86 13.83 4.39
C LEU A 422 15.74 13.39 3.44
N MET A 423 15.83 13.87 2.21
CA MET A 423 14.96 13.50 1.10
C MET A 423 15.77 12.85 -0.02
N ARG A 424 15.17 11.93 -0.78
CA ARG A 424 15.89 11.23 -1.87
C ARG A 424 16.38 12.17 -2.98
N SER A 425 15.55 13.13 -3.39
CA SER A 425 15.85 14.05 -4.48
C SER A 425 15.10 15.36 -4.33
N PRO A 426 15.58 16.49 -4.89
CA PRO A 426 14.80 17.73 -4.89
C PRO A 426 13.44 17.56 -5.58
N LYS A 427 12.42 18.23 -5.06
CA LYS A 427 11.13 18.40 -5.74
C LYS A 427 10.94 19.88 -6.03
N PRO A 428 11.35 20.38 -7.22
CA PRO A 428 11.17 21.78 -7.57
C PRO A 428 9.78 22.08 -8.12
N GLN A 429 9.10 21.05 -8.65
CA GLN A 429 7.82 21.16 -9.31
C GLN A 429 6.88 20.04 -8.86
N GLY A 430 5.61 20.37 -8.67
CA GLY A 430 4.57 19.42 -8.32
C GLY A 430 4.18 18.58 -9.53
N ASN A 431 3.55 17.43 -9.27
CA ASN A 431 2.95 16.64 -10.32
C ASN A 431 1.89 17.47 -11.05
N LYS A 432 1.81 17.22 -12.35
CA LYS A 432 0.93 17.92 -13.27
C LYS A 432 -0.03 16.91 -13.88
N PHE A 433 -1.30 17.28 -13.94
CA PHE A 433 -2.30 16.55 -14.70
C PHE A 433 -3.07 17.55 -15.54
N GLN A 434 -3.05 17.35 -16.86
CA GLN A 434 -3.60 18.30 -17.83
C GLN A 434 -3.05 19.71 -17.57
N ASN A 435 -3.93 20.70 -17.37
CA ASN A 435 -3.55 22.11 -17.16
C ASN A 435 -3.28 22.47 -15.69
N THR A 436 -3.40 21.52 -14.76
CA THR A 436 -3.26 21.78 -13.32
C THR A 436 -1.95 21.21 -12.79
N GLN A 437 -1.23 22.01 -12.01
CA GLN A 437 0.01 21.60 -11.36
C GLN A 437 -0.10 21.86 -9.85
N ARG A 438 0.38 20.91 -9.04
CA ARG A 438 0.38 21.08 -7.58
C ARG A 438 1.40 22.11 -7.13
N LEU A 439 1.03 22.84 -6.09
CA LEU A 439 1.93 23.76 -5.41
C LEU A 439 3.06 22.98 -4.72
N VAL A 440 4.28 23.51 -4.86
CA VAL A 440 5.45 23.04 -4.14
C VAL A 440 6.09 24.20 -3.38
N LYS A 441 6.46 23.96 -2.12
CA LYS A 441 7.22 24.90 -1.28
C LYS A 441 8.16 24.11 -0.38
N ASN A 442 9.41 24.53 -0.28
CA ASN A 442 10.43 23.83 0.52
C ASN A 442 10.49 22.32 0.22
N HIS A 443 10.30 21.96 -1.06
CA HIS A 443 10.28 20.58 -1.56
C HIS A 443 9.13 19.69 -1.03
N TYR A 444 8.16 20.28 -0.34
CA TYR A 444 6.87 19.66 -0.08
C TYR A 444 5.93 19.91 -1.24
N GLU A 445 5.30 18.84 -1.70
CA GLU A 445 4.21 18.89 -2.65
C GLU A 445 2.87 18.85 -1.91
N PHE A 446 2.08 19.90 -2.08
CA PHE A 446 0.85 20.08 -1.31
C PHE A 446 -0.36 19.49 -2.02
N GLN A 447 -1.13 18.72 -1.27
CA GLN A 447 -2.45 18.26 -1.65
C GLN A 447 -3.23 17.98 -0.36
N PRO A 448 -4.52 18.35 -0.24
CA PRO A 448 -5.28 18.06 0.97
C PRO A 448 -5.29 16.56 1.35
N PHE A 449 -5.41 15.68 0.35
CA PHE A 449 -5.46 14.22 0.53
C PHE A 449 -4.42 13.50 -0.33
N ASN A 450 -4.31 12.18 -0.21
CA ASN A 450 -3.40 11.38 -1.03
C ASN A 450 -3.76 11.41 -2.52
N TRP A 451 -5.03 11.67 -2.84
CA TRP A 451 -5.57 11.74 -4.20
C TRP A 451 -6.39 13.02 -4.38
N PRO A 452 -6.51 13.56 -5.60
CA PRO A 452 -7.50 14.58 -5.91
C PRO A 452 -8.91 14.15 -5.47
N LYS A 453 -9.71 15.07 -4.92
CA LYS A 453 -11.09 14.76 -4.50
C LYS A 453 -11.94 14.18 -5.66
N ALA A 454 -11.69 14.59 -6.90
CA ALA A 454 -12.36 14.06 -8.09
C ALA A 454 -12.05 12.58 -8.40
N CYS A 455 -11.07 11.97 -7.73
CA CYS A 455 -10.86 10.52 -7.79
C CYS A 455 -11.85 9.74 -6.92
N TRP A 456 -12.54 10.42 -5.99
CA TRP A 456 -13.48 9.78 -5.09
C TRP A 456 -14.85 9.53 -5.71
N GLY A 457 -15.26 10.44 -6.59
CA GLY A 457 -16.48 10.41 -7.39
C GLY A 457 -16.32 11.30 -8.61
N GLY A 458 -17.20 11.15 -9.61
CA GLY A 458 -17.15 11.97 -10.82
C GLY A 458 -16.14 11.49 -11.87
N GLU A 459 -15.52 12.44 -12.59
CA GLU A 459 -14.82 12.19 -13.85
C GLU A 459 -13.53 11.38 -13.69
N LEU A 460 -12.63 11.74 -12.76
CA LEU A 460 -11.36 11.00 -12.61
C LEU A 460 -11.59 9.57 -12.11
N ARG A 461 -12.60 9.36 -11.24
CA ARG A 461 -13.04 8.00 -10.87
C ARG A 461 -13.48 7.21 -12.10
N ALA A 462 -14.38 7.77 -12.91
CA ALA A 462 -14.91 7.10 -14.09
C ALA A 462 -13.82 6.84 -15.15
N MET A 463 -12.86 7.76 -15.27
CA MET A 463 -11.67 7.61 -16.13
C MET A 463 -10.82 6.42 -15.68
N LEU A 464 -10.51 6.31 -14.39
CA LEU A 464 -9.70 5.22 -13.84
C LEU A 464 -10.39 3.85 -13.95
N GLU A 465 -11.70 3.83 -13.73
CA GLU A 465 -12.52 2.63 -13.81
C GLU A 465 -12.53 2.05 -15.24
N LYS A 466 -12.54 2.92 -16.26
CA LYS A 466 -12.51 2.54 -17.69
C LYS A 466 -11.10 2.30 -18.23
N ALA A 467 -10.06 2.76 -17.54
CA ALA A 467 -8.69 2.71 -18.02
C ALA A 467 -8.18 1.28 -18.24
N THR A 468 -7.35 1.11 -19.27
CA THR A 468 -6.54 -0.11 -19.45
C THR A 468 -5.49 -0.23 -18.31
N PRO A 469 -4.88 -1.40 -18.07
CA PRO A 469 -3.85 -1.53 -17.04
C PRO A 469 -2.67 -0.53 -17.18
N ASP A 470 -2.21 -0.28 -18.40
CA ASP A 470 -1.11 0.67 -18.67
C ASP A 470 -1.54 2.12 -18.46
N GLU A 471 -2.74 2.47 -18.92
CA GLU A 471 -3.30 3.80 -18.71
C GLU A 471 -3.56 4.06 -17.22
N ARG A 472 -4.11 3.07 -16.50
CA ARG A 472 -4.31 3.12 -15.05
C ARG A 472 -3.01 3.39 -14.30
N LYS A 473 -1.91 2.73 -14.69
CA LYS A 473 -0.58 2.99 -14.14
C LYS A 473 -0.16 4.45 -14.34
N ARG A 474 -0.35 5.01 -15.54
CA ARG A 474 -0.01 6.43 -15.83
C ARG A 474 -0.87 7.38 -15.00
N LEU A 475 -2.19 7.21 -15.01
CA LEU A 475 -3.12 8.06 -14.26
C LEU A 475 -2.81 8.09 -12.76
N LEU A 476 -2.54 6.92 -12.17
CA LEU A 476 -2.18 6.84 -10.76
C LEU A 476 -0.81 7.44 -10.45
N ALA A 477 0.15 7.40 -11.39
CA ALA A 477 1.43 8.07 -11.22
C ALA A 477 1.27 9.61 -11.27
N ASP A 478 0.45 10.12 -12.20
CA ASP A 478 0.19 11.54 -12.35
C ASP A 478 -0.60 12.12 -11.16
N TRP A 479 -1.65 11.43 -10.72
CA TRP A 479 -2.51 11.84 -9.62
C TRP A 479 -2.00 11.46 -8.24
N GLY A 480 -1.08 10.51 -8.15
CA GLY A 480 -0.57 10.02 -6.88
C GLY A 480 0.64 10.83 -6.40
N GLY A 481 1.44 10.19 -5.54
CA GLY A 481 2.71 10.74 -5.05
C GLY A 481 2.71 11.00 -3.55
N THR A 482 3.92 11.21 -3.01
CA THR A 482 4.10 11.57 -1.60
C THR A 482 3.75 13.05 -1.43
N THR A 483 2.58 13.32 -0.85
CA THR A 483 2.06 14.68 -0.67
C THR A 483 1.86 15.01 0.81
N THR A 484 1.91 16.29 1.12
CA THR A 484 1.66 16.85 2.46
C THR A 484 0.35 17.64 2.45
N ALA A 485 -0.41 17.59 3.54
CA ALA A 485 -1.62 18.41 3.68
C ALA A 485 -1.24 19.90 3.65
N ASP A 486 -2.03 20.70 2.92
CA ASP A 486 -1.82 22.14 2.86
C ASP A 486 -2.31 22.80 4.16
N ARG A 487 -1.40 22.87 5.13
CA ARG A 487 -1.62 23.44 6.46
C ARG A 487 -0.69 24.62 6.70
N GLN A 488 -1.26 25.78 7.00
CA GLN A 488 -0.55 27.03 7.25
C GLN A 488 0.39 26.93 8.44
N ASP A 489 -0.03 26.27 9.52
CA ASP A 489 0.82 26.10 10.70
C ASP A 489 2.07 25.27 10.40
N TRP A 490 1.94 24.19 9.63
CA TRP A 490 3.08 23.38 9.19
C TRP A 490 4.01 24.13 8.24
N GLN A 491 3.44 24.92 7.32
CA GLN A 491 4.22 25.79 6.45
C GLN A 491 5.00 26.84 7.25
N GLN A 492 4.37 27.45 8.27
CA GLN A 492 5.01 28.43 9.15
C GLN A 492 6.13 27.80 9.98
N ILE A 493 5.90 26.63 10.59
CA ILE A 493 6.91 25.87 11.33
C ILE A 493 8.14 25.60 10.44
N THR A 494 7.89 25.16 9.20
CA THR A 494 8.97 24.88 8.23
C THR A 494 9.73 26.16 7.87
N ALA A 495 9.03 27.23 7.50
CA ALA A 495 9.66 28.49 7.10
C ALA A 495 10.46 29.11 8.26
N GLN A 496 9.89 29.11 9.47
CA GLN A 496 10.56 29.55 10.69
C GLN A 496 11.83 28.72 10.94
N GLY A 497 11.73 27.39 10.85
CA GLY A 497 12.87 26.53 11.14
C GLY A 497 14.05 26.67 10.19
N ILE A 498 13.76 26.87 8.90
CA ILE A 498 14.78 27.16 7.90
C ILE A 498 15.41 28.53 8.18
N SER A 499 14.58 29.56 8.42
CA SER A 499 15.06 30.92 8.68
C SER A 499 15.91 31.04 9.95
N GLU A 500 15.57 30.28 11.00
CA GLU A 500 16.30 30.25 12.27
C GLU A 500 17.48 29.26 12.25
N GLY A 501 17.65 28.49 11.17
CA GLY A 501 18.77 27.57 10.97
C GLY A 501 18.70 26.23 11.71
N TRP A 502 17.65 25.98 12.52
CA TRP A 502 17.50 24.71 13.23
C TRP A 502 16.89 23.59 12.38
N TYR A 503 16.34 23.91 11.21
CA TYR A 503 15.79 22.93 10.28
C TYR A 503 16.47 23.06 8.91
N GLN A 504 17.25 22.02 8.56
CA GLN A 504 17.95 21.91 7.29
C GLN A 504 17.33 20.79 6.44
N ILE A 505 17.19 21.04 5.13
CA ILE A 505 16.74 20.04 4.16
C ILE A 505 17.95 19.58 3.37
N THR A 506 18.13 18.26 3.27
CA THR A 506 19.25 17.64 2.57
C THR A 506 18.73 16.63 1.55
N PHE A 507 19.45 16.50 0.43
CA PHE A 507 19.11 15.56 -0.63
C PHE A 507 20.19 14.50 -0.78
N GLY A 508 19.80 13.25 -0.98
CA GLY A 508 20.74 12.20 -1.31
C GLY A 508 20.13 10.81 -1.22
N GLU A 509 20.75 9.89 -1.92
CA GLU A 509 20.53 8.46 -1.72
C GLU A 509 21.40 7.99 -0.56
N VAL A 510 20.82 7.23 0.37
CA VAL A 510 21.59 6.70 1.50
C VAL A 510 22.45 5.54 1.03
N LEU A 511 23.72 5.56 1.42
CA LEU A 511 24.67 4.47 1.17
C LEU A 511 24.75 3.53 2.37
N ASP A 512 24.95 4.09 3.57
CA ASP A 512 25.02 3.33 4.81
C ASP A 512 24.62 4.20 6.02
N VAL A 513 24.45 3.52 7.16
CA VAL A 513 24.40 4.15 8.47
C VAL A 513 25.37 3.45 9.39
N GLU A 514 26.20 4.24 10.05
CA GLU A 514 27.21 3.80 10.99
C GLU A 514 27.05 4.53 12.33
N ARG A 515 27.77 4.06 13.35
CA ARG A 515 27.79 4.69 14.67
C ARG A 515 29.15 5.31 14.96
N ASP A 516 29.17 6.53 15.49
CA ASP A 516 30.41 7.19 15.91
C ASP A 516 30.86 6.77 17.33
N ALA A 517 32.01 7.28 17.77
CA ALA A 517 32.56 6.99 19.10
C ALA A 517 31.72 7.54 20.26
N GLN A 518 30.79 8.46 20.00
CA GLN A 518 29.86 9.05 20.96
C GLN A 518 28.46 8.43 20.87
N ASN A 519 28.32 7.30 20.17
CA ASN A 519 27.05 6.61 19.90
C ASN A 519 26.04 7.39 19.05
N ARG A 520 26.46 8.42 18.31
CA ARG A 520 25.61 9.12 17.34
C ARG A 520 25.56 8.35 16.02
N THR A 521 24.48 8.55 15.29
CA THR A 521 24.29 8.00 13.95
C THR A 521 25.03 8.84 12.91
N ILE A 522 25.79 8.18 12.04
CA ILE A 522 26.41 8.76 10.85
C ILE A 522 25.67 8.16 9.65
N THR A 523 24.92 8.96 8.91
CA THR A 523 24.33 8.54 7.63
C THR A 523 25.19 9.03 6.48
N SER A 524 25.80 8.10 5.73
CA SER A 524 26.52 8.44 4.51
C SER A 524 25.53 8.50 3.35
N ILE A 525 25.53 9.60 2.60
CA ILE A 525 24.65 9.81 1.46
C ILE A 525 25.46 10.10 0.20
N ARG A 526 24.94 9.65 -0.94
CA ARG A 526 25.37 10.10 -2.26
C ARG A 526 24.48 11.24 -2.70
N GLU A 527 25.06 12.42 -2.75
CA GLU A 527 24.44 13.65 -3.20
C GLU A 527 24.85 13.91 -4.66
N GLN A 528 23.92 14.41 -5.47
CA GLN A 528 24.09 14.46 -6.94
C GLN A 528 25.18 15.45 -7.38
N SER A 529 25.58 16.41 -6.55
CA SER A 529 26.45 17.53 -6.91
C SER A 529 27.80 17.51 -6.17
N PHE A 530 27.86 16.97 -4.96
CA PHE A 530 29.03 17.00 -4.08
C PHE A 530 29.59 15.61 -3.77
N GLY A 531 29.02 14.55 -4.34
CA GLY A 531 29.49 13.17 -4.12
C GLY A 531 29.02 12.63 -2.77
N GLU A 532 29.92 12.02 -2.00
CA GLU A 532 29.57 11.41 -0.72
C GLU A 532 29.62 12.42 0.43
N ILE A 533 28.54 12.54 1.19
CA ILE A 533 28.40 13.43 2.35
C ILE A 533 28.02 12.60 3.57
N LYS A 534 28.55 12.95 4.74
CA LYS A 534 28.19 12.31 6.02
C LYS A 534 27.33 13.24 6.86
N LEU A 535 26.16 12.75 7.26
CA LEU A 535 25.21 13.44 8.12
C LEU A 535 25.27 12.86 9.52
N LEU A 536 25.51 13.70 10.52
CA LEU A 536 25.62 13.31 11.92
C LEU A 536 24.36 13.68 12.69
N ALA A 537 23.75 12.72 13.36
CA ALA A 537 22.56 12.93 14.18
C ALA A 537 22.54 12.03 15.41
N ASP A 538 21.94 12.48 16.50
CA ASP A 538 21.71 11.67 17.70
C ASP A 538 20.62 10.62 17.45
N PHE A 539 19.64 10.95 16.60
CA PHE A 539 18.52 10.06 16.25
C PHE A 539 18.23 10.04 14.76
N ILE A 540 17.74 8.91 14.25
CA ILE A 540 17.09 8.79 12.94
C ILE A 540 15.63 8.41 13.16
N VAL A 541 14.69 9.19 12.61
CA VAL A 541 13.27 8.82 12.53
C VAL A 541 12.89 8.59 11.06
N ASP A 542 12.64 7.33 10.71
CA ASP A 542 12.28 6.92 9.36
C ASP A 542 10.77 6.96 9.13
N ALA A 543 10.32 7.86 8.25
CA ALA A 543 8.92 8.08 7.91
C ALA A 543 8.61 7.65 6.45
N THR A 544 9.27 6.61 5.95
CA THR A 544 9.16 6.16 4.55
C THR A 544 7.92 5.33 4.21
N GLY A 545 7.09 4.92 5.18
CA GLY A 545 5.75 4.37 4.95
C GLY A 545 5.53 2.96 5.49
N LEU A 546 4.47 2.31 4.98
CA LEU A 546 4.07 0.93 5.30
C LEU A 546 4.06 0.09 4.03
N ASP A 547 4.37 -1.21 4.13
CA ASP A 547 4.32 -2.12 2.98
C ASP A 547 3.04 -2.98 3.01
N ALA A 548 2.43 -3.13 1.84
CA ALA A 548 1.22 -3.92 1.60
C ALA A 548 1.35 -4.84 0.37
N LYS A 549 2.57 -5.06 -0.13
CA LYS A 549 2.78 -6.02 -1.23
C LYS A 549 2.30 -7.41 -0.81
N VAL A 550 1.90 -8.19 -1.81
CA VAL A 550 1.40 -9.56 -1.62
C VAL A 550 2.41 -10.42 -0.84
N ASP A 551 3.69 -10.31 -1.15
CA ASP A 551 4.79 -11.06 -0.52
C ASP A 551 5.04 -10.69 0.95
N ALA A 552 4.72 -9.46 1.35
CA ALA A 552 4.82 -9.01 2.74
C ALA A 552 3.79 -9.66 3.68
N ASN A 553 2.71 -10.26 3.15
CA ASN A 553 1.70 -10.97 3.94
C ASN A 553 1.70 -12.48 3.61
N PRO A 554 2.14 -13.36 4.53
CA PRO A 554 2.16 -14.80 4.28
C PRO A 554 0.82 -15.40 3.83
N LEU A 555 -0.31 -14.88 4.34
CA LEU A 555 -1.64 -15.34 3.95
C LEU A 555 -1.96 -14.99 2.49
N ILE A 556 -1.65 -13.75 2.08
CA ILE A 556 -1.94 -13.28 0.73
C ILE A 556 -0.94 -13.90 -0.25
N ALA A 557 0.33 -14.04 0.13
CA ALA A 557 1.35 -14.73 -0.65
C ALA A 557 0.96 -16.20 -0.90
N ASP A 558 0.52 -16.93 0.13
CA ASP A 558 -0.02 -18.29 -0.01
C ASP A 558 -1.21 -18.31 -0.97
N LEU A 559 -2.19 -17.42 -0.80
CA LEU A 559 -3.37 -17.36 -1.66
C LEU A 559 -3.02 -17.10 -3.13
N VAL A 560 -2.13 -16.13 -3.39
CA VAL A 560 -1.67 -15.77 -4.73
C VAL A 560 -0.89 -16.91 -5.37
N LYS A 561 0.04 -17.53 -4.63
CA LYS A 561 0.84 -18.65 -5.13
C LYS A 561 -0.03 -19.88 -5.41
N HIS A 562 -0.96 -20.19 -4.51
CA HIS A 562 -1.77 -21.39 -4.59
C HIS A 562 -2.78 -21.34 -5.74
N TYR A 563 -3.43 -20.20 -5.96
CA TYR A 563 -4.44 -20.03 -7.02
C TYR A 563 -3.93 -19.28 -8.26
N ASN A 564 -2.64 -18.99 -8.34
CA ASN A 564 -2.01 -18.20 -9.41
C ASN A 564 -2.75 -16.88 -9.68
N LEU A 565 -3.06 -16.13 -8.61
CA LEU A 565 -3.87 -14.91 -8.72
C LEU A 565 -3.09 -13.78 -9.41
N PRO A 566 -3.75 -12.97 -10.26
CA PRO A 566 -3.10 -11.84 -10.91
C PRO A 566 -2.73 -10.74 -9.91
N VAL A 567 -1.48 -10.27 -10.01
CA VAL A 567 -0.94 -9.16 -9.23
C VAL A 567 -0.73 -7.95 -10.14
N ASN A 568 -1.14 -6.77 -9.68
CA ASN A 568 -1.03 -5.55 -10.46
C ASN A 568 0.41 -4.96 -10.43
N HIS A 569 0.64 -3.88 -11.17
CA HIS A 569 1.96 -3.25 -11.31
C HIS A 569 2.57 -2.72 -9.99
N LEU A 570 1.79 -2.59 -8.92
CA LEU A 570 2.28 -2.20 -7.59
C LEU A 570 2.52 -3.43 -6.68
N GLY A 571 2.42 -4.65 -7.19
CA GLY A 571 2.58 -5.85 -6.35
C GLY A 571 1.38 -6.11 -5.43
N ARG A 572 0.18 -5.65 -5.82
CA ARG A 572 -1.08 -5.78 -5.05
C ARG A 572 -2.09 -6.66 -5.78
N LEU A 573 -3.13 -7.14 -5.09
CA LEU A 573 -4.16 -7.97 -5.70
C LEU A 573 -4.89 -7.22 -6.82
N THR A 574 -5.09 -7.89 -7.95
CA THR A 574 -5.97 -7.40 -9.01
C THR A 574 -7.41 -7.73 -8.65
N VAL A 575 -8.30 -6.75 -8.75
CA VAL A 575 -9.74 -6.91 -8.48
C VAL A 575 -10.56 -6.33 -9.63
N ALA A 576 -11.77 -6.84 -9.82
CA ALA A 576 -12.77 -6.24 -10.70
C ALA A 576 -13.30 -4.90 -10.16
N ASN A 577 -14.08 -4.15 -10.94
CA ASN A 577 -14.62 -2.84 -10.52
C ASN A 577 -15.53 -2.91 -9.28
N ASN A 578 -16.15 -4.07 -9.02
CA ASN A 578 -16.91 -4.36 -7.81
C ASN A 578 -16.05 -4.92 -6.67
N PHE A 579 -14.72 -4.86 -6.80
CA PHE A 579 -13.73 -5.39 -5.86
C PHE A 579 -13.72 -6.92 -5.68
N GLU A 580 -14.37 -7.67 -6.58
CA GLU A 580 -14.32 -9.13 -6.59
C GLU A 580 -12.94 -9.63 -7.06
N LEU A 581 -12.43 -10.66 -6.38
CA LEU A 581 -11.35 -11.53 -6.86
C LEU A 581 -11.97 -12.61 -7.73
N VAL A 582 -12.09 -12.34 -9.03
CA VAL A 582 -12.86 -13.15 -9.98
C VAL A 582 -12.34 -14.59 -10.06
N GLU A 583 -11.02 -14.76 -10.01
CA GLU A 583 -10.30 -16.03 -10.02
C GLU A 583 -10.61 -16.87 -8.78
N MET A 584 -11.02 -16.22 -7.69
CA MET A 584 -11.43 -16.88 -6.45
C MET A 584 -12.89 -17.31 -6.44
N ARG A 585 -13.67 -17.12 -7.51
CA ARG A 585 -15.04 -17.61 -7.57
C ARG A 585 -15.09 -19.14 -7.37
N SER A 586 -16.03 -19.60 -6.56
CA SER A 586 -16.20 -21.01 -6.17
C SER A 586 -17.69 -21.35 -6.18
N GLY A 587 -18.22 -21.95 -7.24
CA GLY A 587 -19.67 -22.13 -7.39
C GLY A 587 -20.45 -20.81 -7.28
N LYS A 588 -21.30 -20.70 -6.24
CA LYS A 588 -22.01 -19.44 -5.90
C LYS A 588 -21.25 -18.55 -4.91
N GLY A 589 -20.14 -19.04 -4.36
CA GLY A 589 -19.27 -18.29 -3.47
C GLY A 589 -18.50 -17.20 -4.19
N GLN A 590 -18.40 -16.05 -3.54
CA GLN A 590 -17.71 -14.86 -4.05
C GLN A 590 -16.74 -14.33 -3.01
N MET A 591 -15.58 -13.87 -3.47
CA MET A 591 -14.54 -13.28 -2.64
C MET A 591 -14.25 -11.86 -3.09
N TYR A 592 -14.19 -10.93 -2.15
CA TYR A 592 -13.91 -9.51 -2.37
C TYR A 592 -12.65 -9.12 -1.61
N ALA A 593 -11.90 -8.14 -2.11
CA ALA A 593 -10.75 -7.58 -1.41
C ALA A 593 -10.82 -6.05 -1.36
N ALA A 594 -10.38 -5.43 -0.26
CA ALA A 594 -10.43 -3.98 -0.09
C ALA A 594 -9.21 -3.44 0.69
N GLY A 595 -8.96 -2.13 0.55
CA GLY A 595 -7.90 -1.41 1.27
C GLY A 595 -6.56 -1.41 0.53
N ALA A 596 -5.47 -1.20 1.26
CA ALA A 596 -4.10 -1.14 0.73
C ALA A 596 -3.70 -2.34 -0.15
N ILE A 597 -4.29 -3.53 0.09
CA ILE A 597 -4.00 -4.76 -0.68
C ILE A 597 -4.57 -4.75 -2.10
N THR A 598 -5.39 -3.76 -2.46
CA THR A 598 -5.93 -3.57 -3.83
C THR A 598 -5.48 -2.25 -4.47
N LEU A 599 -4.50 -1.56 -3.88
CA LEU A 599 -3.95 -0.32 -4.43
C LEU A 599 -3.39 -0.56 -5.83
N GLY A 600 -3.62 0.36 -6.78
CA GLY A 600 -3.30 0.15 -8.19
C GLY A 600 -4.44 -0.45 -9.01
N GLY A 601 -5.57 -0.74 -8.36
CA GLY A 601 -6.80 -1.26 -8.97
C GLY A 601 -7.75 -0.17 -9.50
N PRO A 602 -9.05 -0.47 -9.63
CA PRO A 602 -10.02 0.38 -10.34
C PRO A 602 -10.42 1.66 -9.60
N TYR A 603 -9.96 1.84 -8.36
CA TYR A 603 -10.24 3.01 -7.53
C TYR A 603 -8.95 3.52 -6.90
N ALA A 604 -8.74 4.83 -6.86
CA ALA A 604 -7.46 5.40 -6.40
C ALA A 604 -7.36 5.38 -4.86
N ALA A 605 -8.41 5.86 -4.19
CA ALA A 605 -8.38 6.13 -2.75
C ALA A 605 -8.71 4.92 -1.88
N VAL A 606 -8.38 3.70 -2.30
CA VAL A 606 -8.78 2.44 -1.64
C VAL A 606 -8.38 2.31 -0.18
N ASP A 607 -7.28 2.98 0.23
CA ASP A 607 -6.77 2.96 1.60
C ASP A 607 -7.25 4.16 2.45
N SER A 608 -8.32 4.83 2.03
CA SER A 608 -8.98 5.89 2.80
C SER A 608 -10.30 5.40 3.39
N PHE A 609 -10.84 6.08 4.41
CA PHE A 609 -12.16 5.78 4.94
C PHE A 609 -13.23 5.74 3.84
N LEU A 610 -13.21 6.72 2.93
CA LEU A 610 -14.12 6.77 1.80
C LEU A 610 -13.90 5.62 0.80
N GLY A 611 -12.64 5.24 0.57
CA GLY A 611 -12.34 4.10 -0.30
C GLY A 611 -12.81 2.77 0.29
N LEU A 612 -12.69 2.58 1.60
CA LEU A 612 -13.23 1.41 2.28
C LEU A 612 -14.77 1.39 2.19
N GLN A 613 -15.43 2.54 2.37
CA GLN A 613 -16.88 2.69 2.16
C GLN A 613 -17.30 2.38 0.74
N TYR A 614 -16.61 2.93 -0.26
CA TYR A 614 -16.90 2.70 -1.67
C TYR A 614 -16.71 1.22 -2.05
N ALA A 615 -15.57 0.63 -1.69
CA ALA A 615 -15.26 -0.77 -1.97
C ALA A 615 -16.29 -1.72 -1.34
N ALA A 616 -16.65 -1.48 -0.08
CA ALA A 616 -17.66 -2.25 0.61
C ALA A 616 -19.05 -2.09 -0.02
N LEU A 617 -19.43 -0.87 -0.41
CA LEU A 617 -20.72 -0.59 -1.05
C LEU A 617 -20.87 -1.35 -2.37
N VAL A 618 -19.88 -1.27 -3.27
CA VAL A 618 -19.96 -1.96 -4.56
C VAL A 618 -19.87 -3.49 -4.42
N ALA A 619 -19.15 -3.98 -3.41
CA ALA A 619 -19.12 -5.41 -3.08
C ALA A 619 -20.49 -5.91 -2.59
N VAL A 620 -21.12 -5.18 -1.65
CA VAL A 620 -22.45 -5.48 -1.10
C VAL A 620 -23.54 -5.37 -2.19
N ASP A 621 -23.45 -4.39 -3.08
CA ASP A 621 -24.33 -4.29 -4.25
C ASP A 621 -24.15 -5.49 -5.20
N GLY A 622 -22.91 -5.94 -5.41
CA GLY A 622 -22.60 -7.15 -6.18
C GLY A 622 -23.26 -8.40 -5.56
N LEU A 623 -23.16 -8.55 -4.24
CA LEU A 623 -23.80 -9.63 -3.48
C LEU A 623 -25.34 -9.57 -3.56
N ALA A 624 -25.92 -8.36 -3.50
CA ALA A 624 -27.36 -8.20 -3.64
C ALA A 624 -27.82 -8.53 -5.07
N ALA A 625 -27.05 -8.15 -6.09
CA ALA A 625 -27.34 -8.46 -7.49
C ALA A 625 -27.32 -9.97 -7.77
N THR A 626 -26.44 -10.73 -7.11
CA THR A 626 -26.38 -12.20 -7.20
C THR A 626 -27.37 -12.91 -6.26
N ARG A 627 -28.21 -12.16 -5.54
CA ARG A 627 -29.20 -12.66 -4.56
C ARG A 627 -28.55 -13.53 -3.49
N ALA A 628 -27.47 -13.03 -2.90
CA ALA A 628 -26.86 -13.67 -1.74
C ALA A 628 -27.86 -13.83 -0.58
N THR A 629 -27.56 -14.75 0.34
CA THR A 629 -28.51 -15.14 1.39
C THR A 629 -28.77 -14.01 2.39
N GLY A 630 -30.03 -13.56 2.49
CA GLY A 630 -30.45 -12.61 3.54
C GLY A 630 -30.01 -11.16 3.31
N ILE A 631 -29.45 -10.83 2.15
CA ILE A 631 -29.12 -9.47 1.76
C ILE A 631 -30.24 -8.84 0.92
N ASN A 632 -30.57 -7.58 1.19
CA ASN A 632 -31.46 -6.77 0.37
C ASN A 632 -30.68 -5.61 -0.22
N ARG A 633 -30.97 -5.26 -1.49
CA ARG A 633 -30.35 -4.11 -2.13
C ARG A 633 -30.75 -2.81 -1.42
N LEU A 634 -29.77 -2.00 -1.06
CA LEU A 634 -29.99 -0.67 -0.53
C LEU A 634 -30.42 0.28 -1.65
N ASN A 635 -31.69 0.67 -1.64
CA ASN A 635 -32.24 1.76 -2.47
C ASN A 635 -32.42 3.03 -1.63
N THR A 636 -32.86 4.13 -2.26
CA THR A 636 -33.07 5.42 -1.61
C THR A 636 -33.97 5.34 -0.37
N ILE A 637 -35.05 4.54 -0.42
CA ILE A 637 -36.00 4.42 0.69
C ILE A 637 -35.40 3.59 1.82
N SER A 638 -34.80 2.44 1.52
CA SER A 638 -34.20 1.57 2.54
C SER A 638 -32.96 2.22 3.18
N SER A 639 -32.13 2.90 2.40
CA SER A 639 -30.95 3.60 2.92
C SER A 639 -31.35 4.80 3.79
N PHE A 640 -32.39 5.55 3.41
CA PHE A 640 -32.94 6.62 4.25
C PHE A 640 -33.51 6.09 5.57
N ARG A 641 -34.24 4.96 5.54
CA ARG A 641 -34.73 4.31 6.77
C ARG A 641 -33.59 3.87 7.68
N GLN A 642 -32.53 3.28 7.12
CA GLN A 642 -31.34 2.88 7.86
C GLN A 642 -30.58 4.08 8.42
N TRP A 643 -30.47 5.16 7.65
CA TRP A 643 -29.92 6.42 8.12
C TRP A 643 -30.75 7.02 9.27
N LEU A 644 -32.08 6.99 9.20
CA LEU A 644 -32.95 7.45 10.31
C LEU A 644 -32.76 6.59 11.57
N LYS A 645 -32.66 5.26 11.42
CA LYS A 645 -32.29 4.37 12.52
C LYS A 645 -30.93 4.73 13.10
N TRP A 646 -29.94 5.02 12.25
CA TRP A 646 -28.62 5.50 12.68
C TRP A 646 -28.73 6.81 13.47
N VAL A 647 -29.51 7.80 13.02
CA VAL A 647 -29.75 9.05 13.76
C VAL A 647 -30.33 8.77 15.15
N LEU A 648 -31.31 7.87 15.23
CA LEU A 648 -31.99 7.49 16.46
C LEU A 648 -31.23 6.45 17.31
N ASN A 649 -30.01 6.06 16.89
CA ASN A 649 -29.18 5.03 17.53
C ASN A 649 -29.90 3.66 17.69
N GLN A 650 -30.69 3.28 16.69
CA GLN A 650 -31.42 2.02 16.65
C GLN A 650 -30.66 0.97 15.84
N SER A 651 -30.74 -0.29 16.27
CA SER A 651 -30.16 -1.42 15.52
C SER A 651 -30.74 -1.48 14.11
N PRO A 652 -29.89 -1.74 13.09
CA PRO A 652 -30.32 -1.85 11.70
C PRO A 652 -31.28 -3.01 11.44
#